data_AF-A0A101H4L3-F1
#
_entry.id   AF-A0A101H4L3-F1
#
_cell.length_a   1.000
_cell.length_b   1.000
_cell.length_c   1.000
_cell.angle_alpha   90.00
_cell.angle_beta   90.00
_cell.angle_gamma   90.00
#
_symmetry.space_group_name_H-M   'P 1'
#
loop_
_entity.id
_entity.type
_entity.pdbx_description
1 polymer ?
#
loop_
_entity_poly.entity_id
_entity_poly.type
_entity_poly.pdbx_seq_one_letter_code
_entity_poly.pdbx_strand_id
1 'polypeptide(L)'
;MMREPAIKKELFWCDTCNLPLIGRRCGCGREARVIPLLEPYDLRPALHADRDLIQQLLNSRFGEVPLPEIILLNKTGGRDRADLIIMNGSRFGWLLFDPVSRQFSLDIAPESLPYLLNYATTGIVNLDEHLDQEKKVRIGGKRFSLKSPVPDGTVIVSYRRKYGTGVVRGGSIRVKELGQVEPAPFKNPDWKRAIQQNQYHLRLMERDSLRIIAKHKNDRSTANVSFSGGKDSAAVLHLARKAGVESAFFIDTGIELPETIRYIESQKVDIIRKAGDFFAAVEKAGPPGKDHRWCCKLLKLHPLRIYLSEIGASVTFQGNRWYESWNRADLDETSQNPANPLQLNVSPIRNWRAFEVFLYLWWQDVPINPLYDMGLERIGCYLCPAMLESEYEMLRRLHPNLTDRWDAFLRNWAEKNGLPDAYHQWGLWRWKALPPKMRELCHEHDIPVNKDFTLKEGALRTRSERTRTRDMGEEKALEKMKEASISETVRRDFPIIHDCIYLDTASISLSPEPVVNAVVEFEHRYRSNVGRGIHRFTQIASQRYWHAHEKVARFICGEEGTTVFTKNTTESINMVARGLAWKPGDRIITTILEHHSNLLPWRALEAEGVGITVIGIQPDYTLDLEALEEEVRRGAKLVAITHASNAIGVIMPVKEIGEICRRYNTLLLIDAAQSVPHMAVNVRDIGCDFCCFSGHKMLAPTGTGVLWMREPIIQPMMLGGGMIEEVHQDG
;
A
#
# COMPACT_ATOMS: atom_id res chain seq x y z
N MET A 1 12.89 15.06 2.54
CA MET A 1 13.66 14.09 1.74
C MET A 1 13.74 12.80 2.55
N MET A 2 12.71 11.94 2.47
CA MET A 2 12.78 10.61 3.09
C MET A 2 13.85 9.83 2.33
N ARG A 3 14.99 9.53 2.94
CA ARG A 3 16.02 8.68 2.32
C ARG A 3 15.33 7.43 1.76
N GLU A 4 15.66 7.02 0.53
CA GLU A 4 15.27 5.68 0.11
C GLU A 4 15.77 4.69 1.17
N PRO A 5 14.89 3.85 1.75
CA PRO A 5 15.31 2.94 2.80
C PRO A 5 16.41 2.03 2.25
N ALA A 6 17.50 1.84 2.99
CA ALA A 6 18.68 1.09 2.55
C ALA A 6 18.45 -0.44 2.55
N ILE A 7 17.29 -0.87 2.05
CA ILE A 7 16.83 -2.26 2.05
C ILE A 7 17.35 -3.03 0.83
N LYS A 8 17.77 -4.27 1.07
CA LYS A 8 18.20 -5.24 0.07
C LYS A 8 16.98 -5.75 -0.70
N LYS A 9 16.89 -5.39 -1.99
CA LYS A 9 15.80 -5.80 -2.90
C LYS A 9 16.08 -7.11 -3.65
N GLU A 10 17.24 -7.72 -3.38
CA GLU A 10 17.81 -8.80 -4.18
C GLU A 10 18.22 -9.97 -3.29
N LEU A 11 17.98 -11.18 -3.78
CA LEU A 11 18.57 -12.42 -3.27
C LEU A 11 19.68 -12.85 -4.23
N PHE A 12 20.85 -13.19 -3.69
CA PHE A 12 21.93 -13.78 -4.48
C PHE A 12 21.80 -15.31 -4.44
N TRP A 13 22.00 -15.97 -5.56
CA TRP A 13 21.96 -17.43 -5.68
C TRP A 13 23.21 -17.95 -6.38
N CYS A 14 23.86 -18.94 -5.77
CA CYS A 14 24.98 -19.62 -6.43
C CYS A 14 24.45 -20.79 -7.25
N ASP A 15 24.38 -20.67 -8.58
CA ASP A 15 23.88 -21.75 -9.44
C ASP A 15 24.78 -23.02 -9.38
N THR A 16 26.05 -22.88 -9.02
CA THR A 16 26.97 -24.03 -8.89
C THR A 16 26.79 -24.82 -7.60
N CYS A 17 26.58 -24.14 -6.48
CA CYS A 17 26.32 -24.78 -5.20
C CYS A 17 24.82 -25.04 -4.96
N ASN A 18 23.96 -24.44 -5.77
CA ASN A 18 22.50 -24.40 -5.66
C ASN A 18 21.99 -23.92 -4.28
N LEU A 19 22.51 -22.78 -3.80
CA LEU A 19 22.16 -22.24 -2.49
C LEU A 19 22.08 -20.70 -2.48
N PRO A 20 21.31 -20.12 -1.55
CA PRO A 20 21.18 -18.68 -1.39
C PRO A 20 22.40 -18.08 -0.71
N LEU A 21 22.66 -16.81 -1.04
CA LEU A 21 23.78 -16.04 -0.53
C LEU A 21 23.34 -14.67 0.01
N ILE A 22 24.03 -14.22 1.05
CA ILE A 22 23.88 -12.89 1.65
C ILE A 22 24.52 -11.82 0.75
N GLY A 23 25.58 -12.18 0.01
CA GLY A 23 26.31 -11.30 -0.89
C GLY A 23 26.62 -11.92 -2.26
N ARG A 24 27.27 -11.14 -3.13
CA ARG A 24 27.48 -11.46 -4.56
C ARG A 24 28.42 -12.63 -4.85
N ARG A 25 29.25 -13.04 -3.89
CA ARG A 25 30.24 -14.11 -4.08
C ARG A 25 29.95 -15.28 -3.14
N CYS A 26 29.98 -16.48 -3.70
CA CYS A 26 29.91 -17.71 -2.93
C CYS A 26 31.28 -18.02 -2.29
N GLY A 27 31.29 -18.73 -1.16
CA GLY A 27 32.54 -19.31 -0.60
C GLY A 27 33.27 -20.27 -1.56
N CYS A 28 32.60 -20.78 -2.60
CA CYS A 28 33.23 -21.58 -3.66
C CYS A 28 33.97 -20.74 -4.73
N GLY A 29 33.96 -19.41 -4.61
CA GLY A 29 34.66 -18.48 -5.51
C GLY A 29 33.86 -18.02 -6.72
N ARG A 30 32.68 -18.60 -6.99
CA ARG A 30 31.82 -18.19 -8.11
C ARG A 30 30.93 -16.99 -7.77
N GLU A 31 30.63 -16.20 -8.80
CA GLU A 31 29.68 -15.09 -8.72
C GLU A 31 28.24 -15.62 -8.68
N ALA A 32 27.39 -14.91 -7.95
CA ALA A 32 26.00 -15.26 -7.73
C ALA A 32 25.10 -14.60 -8.77
N ARG A 33 24.08 -15.34 -9.23
CA ARG A 33 22.97 -14.77 -9.99
C ARG A 33 22.05 -14.01 -9.04
N VAL A 34 21.46 -12.93 -9.55
CA VAL A 34 20.50 -12.11 -8.81
C VAL A 34 19.08 -12.61 -9.06
N ILE A 35 18.34 -12.80 -7.98
CA ILE A 35 16.90 -13.06 -7.97
C ILE A 35 16.22 -11.83 -7.34
N PRO A 36 15.46 -11.04 -8.13
CA PRO A 36 14.76 -9.90 -7.57
C PRO A 36 13.68 -10.37 -6.59
N LEU A 37 13.61 -9.76 -5.41
CA LEU A 37 12.58 -10.03 -4.41
C LEU A 37 11.36 -9.14 -4.65
N LEU A 38 10.21 -9.61 -4.19
CA LEU A 38 8.95 -8.87 -4.15
C LEU A 38 8.78 -8.18 -2.80
N GLU A 39 8.05 -7.07 -2.81
CA GLU A 39 7.77 -6.26 -1.63
C GLU A 39 6.99 -7.02 -0.56
N PRO A 40 7.36 -6.90 0.74
CA PRO A 40 8.28 -5.93 1.34
C PRO A 40 9.77 -6.33 1.35
N TYR A 41 10.18 -7.26 0.48
CA TYR A 41 11.55 -7.78 0.35
C TYR A 41 12.04 -8.60 1.56
N ASP A 42 11.17 -8.90 2.53
CA ASP A 42 11.49 -9.85 3.60
C ASP A 42 11.44 -11.27 3.05
N LEU A 43 12.43 -12.04 3.46
CA LEU A 43 12.70 -13.39 2.99
C LEU A 43 13.00 -14.23 4.22
N ARG A 44 12.46 -15.45 4.30
CA ARG A 44 12.78 -16.39 5.38
C ARG A 44 12.93 -17.82 4.86
N PRO A 45 13.64 -18.70 5.56
CA PRO A 45 13.55 -20.15 5.32
C PRO A 45 12.11 -20.65 5.51
N ALA A 46 11.71 -21.63 4.71
CA ALA A 46 10.56 -22.48 5.02
C ALA A 46 10.98 -23.47 6.12
N LEU A 47 10.29 -23.43 7.25
CA LEU A 47 10.54 -24.30 8.39
C LEU A 47 9.65 -25.55 8.32
N HIS A 48 9.70 -26.40 9.34
CA HIS A 48 9.07 -27.73 9.30
C HIS A 48 7.61 -27.71 8.81
N ALA A 49 6.72 -26.98 9.50
CA ALA A 49 5.31 -26.88 9.09
C ALA A 49 5.10 -26.26 7.70
N ASP A 50 5.96 -25.32 7.28
CA ASP A 50 5.88 -24.75 5.93
C ASP A 50 6.24 -25.80 4.88
N ARG A 51 7.29 -26.60 5.13
CA ARG A 51 7.76 -27.65 4.23
C ARG A 51 6.69 -28.73 4.09
N ASP A 52 6.09 -29.17 5.19
CA ASP A 52 5.03 -30.17 5.20
C ASP A 52 3.80 -29.69 4.40
N LEU A 53 3.40 -28.43 4.60
CA LEU A 53 2.31 -27.82 3.85
C LEU A 53 2.61 -27.76 2.34
N ILE A 54 3.80 -27.30 1.96
CA ILE A 54 4.21 -27.23 0.55
C ILE A 54 4.27 -28.63 -0.06
N GLN A 55 4.81 -29.61 0.67
CA GLN A 55 4.91 -31.00 0.25
C GLN A 55 3.52 -31.59 0.02
N GLN A 56 2.58 -31.37 0.94
CA GLN A 56 1.20 -31.83 0.83
C GLN A 56 0.49 -31.22 -0.38
N LEU A 57 0.63 -29.90 -0.59
CA LEU A 57 0.00 -29.20 -1.71
C LEU A 57 0.58 -29.65 -3.05
N LEU A 58 1.90 -29.87 -3.13
CA LEU A 58 2.53 -30.41 -4.33
C LEU A 58 2.08 -31.85 -4.61
N ASN A 59 2.12 -32.71 -3.59
CA ASN A 59 1.79 -34.11 -3.76
C ASN A 59 0.33 -34.34 -4.14
N SER A 60 -0.57 -33.57 -3.52
CA SER A 60 -1.99 -33.65 -3.85
C SER A 60 -2.29 -33.27 -5.30
N ARG A 61 -1.42 -32.47 -5.94
CA ARG A 61 -1.67 -31.95 -7.29
C ARG A 61 -0.86 -32.61 -8.39
N PHE A 62 0.41 -32.92 -8.14
CA PHE A 62 1.37 -33.35 -9.16
C PHE A 62 1.91 -34.76 -8.94
N GLY A 63 1.49 -35.46 -7.88
CA GLY A 63 2.08 -36.74 -7.48
C GLY A 63 3.33 -36.53 -6.61
N GLU A 64 4.09 -37.59 -6.35
CA GLU A 64 5.22 -37.54 -5.42
C GLU A 64 6.36 -36.65 -5.95
N VAL A 65 6.39 -35.40 -5.50
CA VAL A 65 7.43 -34.41 -5.89
C VAL A 65 8.35 -34.19 -4.70
N PRO A 66 9.63 -34.61 -4.75
CA PRO A 66 10.55 -34.38 -3.65
C PRO A 66 10.76 -32.87 -3.43
N LEU A 67 10.95 -32.46 -2.18
CA LEU A 67 11.31 -31.08 -1.85
C LEU A 67 12.83 -30.91 -1.65
N PRO A 68 13.44 -29.83 -2.15
CA PRO A 68 14.82 -29.52 -1.81
C PRO A 68 14.95 -29.14 -0.33
N GLU A 69 16.12 -29.36 0.25
CA GLU A 69 16.46 -28.99 1.63
C GLU A 69 16.37 -27.47 1.85
N ILE A 70 16.75 -26.68 0.85
CA ILE A 70 16.68 -25.23 0.93
C ILE A 70 15.48 -24.70 0.15
N ILE A 71 14.53 -24.16 0.91
CA ILE A 71 13.35 -23.46 0.41
C ILE A 71 13.27 -22.11 1.13
N LEU A 72 13.01 -21.06 0.36
CA LEU A 72 12.81 -19.72 0.90
C LEU A 72 11.40 -19.24 0.59
N LEU A 73 10.83 -18.47 1.50
CA LEU A 73 9.55 -17.80 1.39
C LEU A 73 9.80 -16.30 1.39
N ASN A 74 9.51 -15.66 0.25
CA ASN A 74 9.51 -14.22 0.12
C ASN A 74 8.08 -13.72 0.33
N LYS A 75 7.86 -12.96 1.40
CA LYS A 75 6.55 -12.42 1.72
C LYS A 75 6.08 -11.48 0.61
N THR A 76 4.81 -11.61 0.23
CA THR A 76 4.17 -10.75 -0.79
C THR A 76 2.84 -10.19 -0.29
N GLY A 77 2.27 -9.25 -1.02
CA GLY A 77 0.96 -8.69 -0.68
C GLY A 77 -0.20 -9.57 -1.14
N GLY A 78 -0.81 -10.34 -0.23
CA GLY A 78 -2.03 -11.13 -0.47
C GLY A 78 -3.30 -10.58 0.19
N ARG A 79 -4.40 -11.36 0.15
CA ARG A 79 -5.61 -11.16 0.99
C ARG A 79 -5.29 -11.42 2.46
N ASP A 80 -4.66 -12.56 2.74
CA ASP A 80 -4.07 -12.89 4.05
C ASP A 80 -2.60 -13.32 3.82
N ARG A 81 -2.26 -14.60 4.02
CA ARG A 81 -0.92 -15.13 3.71
C ARG A 81 -0.71 -15.31 2.21
N ALA A 82 0.39 -14.75 1.72
CA ALA A 82 0.85 -14.91 0.34
C ALA A 82 2.38 -14.87 0.29
N ASP A 83 2.98 -16.03 0.06
CA ASP A 83 4.44 -16.19 0.03
C ASP A 83 4.88 -16.67 -1.35
N LEU A 84 5.79 -15.94 -1.99
CA LEU A 84 6.52 -16.44 -3.15
C LEU A 84 7.55 -17.46 -2.66
N ILE A 85 7.36 -18.70 -3.09
CA ILE A 85 8.29 -19.79 -2.86
C ILE A 85 9.46 -19.67 -3.83
N ILE A 86 10.68 -19.72 -3.30
CA ILE A 86 11.92 -19.77 -4.07
C ILE A 86 12.60 -21.09 -3.76
N MET A 87 12.83 -21.89 -4.80
CA MET A 87 13.53 -23.18 -4.75
C MET A 87 14.48 -23.28 -5.93
N ASN A 88 15.66 -23.88 -5.73
CA ASN A 88 16.62 -24.11 -6.82
C ASN A 88 16.99 -22.84 -7.62
N GLY A 89 16.94 -21.68 -6.97
CA GLY A 89 17.23 -20.39 -7.60
C GLY A 89 16.14 -19.86 -8.53
N SER A 90 14.96 -20.47 -8.51
CA SER A 90 13.81 -20.08 -9.32
C SER A 90 12.65 -19.66 -8.44
N ARG A 91 11.83 -18.75 -8.98
CA ARG A 91 10.52 -18.41 -8.43
C ARG A 91 9.60 -19.58 -8.70
N PHE A 92 9.40 -20.43 -7.69
CA PHE A 92 8.71 -21.69 -7.87
C PHE A 92 7.19 -21.51 -7.98
N GLY A 93 6.62 -20.59 -7.20
CA GLY A 93 5.18 -20.35 -7.19
C GLY A 93 4.74 -19.61 -5.93
N TRP A 94 3.44 -19.39 -5.79
CA TRP A 94 2.85 -18.70 -4.66
C TRP A 94 2.09 -19.66 -3.76
N LEU A 95 2.45 -19.66 -2.48
CA LEU A 95 1.64 -20.23 -1.40
C LEU A 95 0.64 -19.17 -0.96
N LEU A 96 -0.65 -19.46 -1.10
CA LEU A 96 -1.74 -18.53 -0.84
C LEU A 96 -2.70 -19.13 0.20
N PHE A 97 -3.19 -18.31 1.13
CA PHE A 97 -4.30 -18.67 2.02
C PHE A 97 -5.54 -17.86 1.66
N ASP A 98 -6.66 -18.55 1.47
CA ASP A 98 -7.96 -17.91 1.30
C ASP A 98 -8.70 -17.87 2.65
N PRO A 99 -8.96 -16.67 3.23
CA PRO A 99 -9.66 -16.55 4.52
C PRO A 99 -11.14 -16.97 4.47
N VAL A 100 -11.75 -17.09 3.28
CA VAL A 100 -13.16 -17.49 3.15
C VAL A 100 -13.28 -19.01 3.21
N SER A 101 -12.58 -19.72 2.32
CA SER A 101 -12.56 -21.19 2.33
C SER A 101 -11.69 -21.79 3.43
N ARG A 102 -10.81 -20.99 4.04
CA ARG A 102 -9.80 -21.38 5.04
C ARG A 102 -8.84 -22.45 4.53
N GLN A 103 -8.55 -22.42 3.24
CA GLN A 103 -7.68 -23.38 2.58
C GLN A 103 -6.43 -22.71 2.04
N PHE A 104 -5.33 -23.46 2.11
CA PHE A 104 -4.12 -23.13 1.39
C PHE A 104 -4.20 -23.64 -0.03
N SER A 105 -3.61 -22.88 -0.94
CA SER A 105 -3.41 -23.27 -2.33
C SER A 105 -2.01 -22.93 -2.79
N LEU A 106 -1.56 -23.67 -3.81
CA LEU A 106 -0.28 -23.47 -4.45
C LEU A 106 -0.48 -23.11 -5.92
N ASP A 107 0.07 -21.97 -6.32
CA ASP A 107 0.05 -21.50 -7.69
C ASP A 107 1.47 -21.52 -8.28
N ILE A 108 1.79 -22.54 -9.08
CA ILE A 108 3.13 -22.71 -9.66
C ILE A 108 3.42 -21.65 -10.73
N ALA A 109 4.67 -21.22 -10.79
CA ALA A 109 5.18 -20.32 -11.82
C ALA A 109 5.85 -21.11 -12.96
N PRO A 110 5.95 -20.56 -14.19
CA PRO A 110 6.65 -21.21 -15.29
C PRO A 110 8.09 -21.66 -14.95
N GLU A 111 8.78 -20.90 -14.09
CA GLU A 111 10.15 -21.20 -13.67
C GLU A 111 10.27 -22.44 -12.77
N SER A 112 9.16 -23.00 -12.29
CA SER A 112 9.11 -24.29 -11.58
C SER A 112 9.14 -25.50 -12.51
N LEU A 113 8.76 -25.34 -13.77
CA LEU A 113 8.57 -26.44 -14.71
C LEU A 113 9.84 -27.26 -14.97
N PRO A 114 11.05 -26.68 -15.09
CA PRO A 114 12.28 -27.46 -15.19
C PRO A 114 12.48 -28.44 -14.04
N TYR A 115 11.96 -28.14 -12.84
CA TYR A 115 12.00 -29.05 -11.70
C TYR A 115 10.84 -30.05 -11.73
N LEU A 116 9.60 -29.53 -11.84
CA LEU A 116 8.38 -30.33 -11.74
C LEU A 116 8.28 -31.41 -12.83
N LEU A 117 8.73 -31.13 -14.06
CA LEU A 117 8.65 -32.09 -15.17
C LEU A 117 9.49 -33.36 -14.95
N ASN A 118 10.43 -33.37 -14.00
CA ASN A 118 11.16 -34.60 -13.64
C ASN A 118 10.32 -35.58 -12.81
N TYR A 119 9.27 -35.09 -12.12
CA TYR A 119 8.58 -35.84 -11.07
C TYR A 119 7.06 -35.86 -11.22
N ALA A 120 6.47 -34.87 -11.89
CA ALA A 120 5.02 -34.74 -11.98
C ALA A 120 4.41 -35.93 -12.75
N THR A 121 3.58 -36.72 -12.05
CA THR A 121 2.83 -37.84 -12.62
C THR A 121 1.36 -37.52 -12.83
N THR A 122 0.85 -36.50 -12.13
CA THR A 122 -0.53 -36.01 -12.23
C THR A 122 -0.55 -34.49 -12.40
N GLY A 123 -1.73 -33.89 -12.58
CA GLY A 123 -1.85 -32.43 -12.71
C GLY A 123 -1.31 -31.84 -14.01
N ILE A 124 -1.07 -32.69 -15.03
CA ILE A 124 -0.65 -32.30 -16.38
C ILE A 124 -1.88 -32.37 -17.30
N VAL A 125 -2.17 -31.27 -18.00
CA VAL A 125 -3.24 -31.18 -19.00
C VAL A 125 -2.62 -31.09 -20.39
N ASN A 126 -2.84 -32.12 -21.20
CA ASN A 126 -2.42 -32.14 -22.60
C ASN A 126 -3.49 -31.49 -23.49
N LEU A 127 -3.22 -30.26 -23.95
CA LEU A 127 -4.18 -29.53 -24.78
C LEU A 127 -4.33 -30.10 -26.19
N ASP A 128 -3.38 -30.93 -26.67
CA ASP A 128 -3.53 -31.61 -27.96
C ASP A 128 -4.73 -32.59 -27.96
N GLU A 129 -5.17 -33.05 -26.78
CA GLU A 129 -6.35 -33.92 -26.60
C GLU A 129 -7.66 -33.13 -26.51
N HIS A 130 -7.58 -31.82 -26.26
CA HIS A 130 -8.74 -30.96 -26.01
C HIS A 130 -9.02 -29.97 -27.14
N LEU A 131 -8.03 -29.65 -27.97
CA LEU A 131 -8.15 -28.65 -29.04
C LEU A 131 -8.04 -29.31 -30.41
N ASP A 132 -8.86 -28.85 -31.36
CA ASP A 132 -8.82 -29.36 -32.73
C ASP A 132 -7.60 -28.81 -33.48
N GLN A 133 -6.93 -29.66 -34.26
CA GLN A 133 -5.55 -29.47 -34.73
C GLN A 133 -5.33 -28.30 -35.71
N GLU A 134 -6.39 -27.73 -36.28
CA GLU A 134 -6.32 -26.93 -37.50
C GLU A 134 -5.95 -25.44 -37.35
N LYS A 135 -5.94 -24.85 -36.14
CA LYS A 135 -5.65 -23.40 -36.00
C LYS A 135 -4.30 -23.15 -35.31
N LYS A 136 -3.35 -22.53 -36.01
CA LYS A 136 -2.13 -21.91 -35.44
C LYS A 136 -2.52 -20.70 -34.58
N VAL A 137 -3.00 -20.94 -33.36
CA VAL A 137 -3.41 -19.88 -32.43
C VAL A 137 -2.37 -19.75 -31.33
N ARG A 138 -1.96 -18.51 -31.00
CA ARG A 138 -1.22 -18.23 -29.75
C ARG A 138 -2.15 -18.51 -28.56
N ILE A 139 -1.80 -19.52 -27.75
CA ILE A 139 -2.66 -20.08 -26.68
C ILE A 139 -2.47 -19.38 -25.33
N GLY A 140 -1.28 -18.85 -25.04
CA GLY A 140 -0.99 -18.13 -23.79
C GLY A 140 -1.97 -16.97 -23.57
N GLY A 141 -2.51 -16.88 -22.36
CA GLY A 141 -3.51 -15.89 -21.94
C GLY A 141 -4.97 -16.25 -22.26
N LYS A 142 -5.23 -17.35 -22.99
CA LYS A 142 -6.57 -17.74 -23.45
C LYS A 142 -7.24 -18.79 -22.56
N ARG A 143 -8.57 -18.88 -22.68
CA ARG A 143 -9.41 -19.85 -21.98
C ARG A 143 -9.98 -20.87 -22.96
N PHE A 144 -10.01 -22.14 -22.56
CA PHE A 144 -10.52 -23.26 -23.36
C PHE A 144 -11.38 -24.16 -22.49
N SER A 145 -12.44 -24.72 -23.07
CA SER A 145 -13.23 -25.77 -22.41
C SER A 145 -12.50 -27.10 -22.53
N LEU A 146 -12.49 -27.88 -21.44
CA LEU A 146 -11.88 -29.21 -21.44
C LEU A 146 -12.91 -30.26 -21.86
N LYS A 147 -12.48 -31.21 -22.70
CA LYS A 147 -13.32 -32.34 -23.17
C LYS A 147 -13.52 -33.42 -22.09
N SER A 148 -12.61 -33.49 -21.10
CA SER A 148 -12.68 -34.42 -19.98
C SER A 148 -12.59 -33.67 -18.64
N PRO A 149 -13.15 -34.24 -17.55
CA PRO A 149 -13.12 -33.60 -16.25
C PRO A 149 -11.69 -33.55 -15.70
N VAL A 150 -11.21 -32.35 -15.38
CA VAL A 150 -9.94 -32.12 -14.68
C VAL A 150 -10.25 -31.37 -13.39
N PRO A 151 -9.70 -31.78 -12.23
CA PRO A 151 -9.94 -31.08 -10.97
C PRO A 151 -9.52 -29.60 -11.04
N ASP A 152 -10.34 -28.74 -10.44
CA ASP A 152 -10.05 -27.30 -10.35
C ASP A 152 -8.70 -27.05 -9.65
N GLY A 153 -8.03 -25.96 -10.03
CA GLY A 153 -6.73 -25.56 -9.51
C GLY A 153 -5.62 -25.48 -10.56
N THR A 154 -4.40 -25.30 -10.09
CA THR A 154 -3.21 -25.06 -10.93
C THR A 154 -2.75 -26.34 -11.63
N VAL A 155 -2.41 -26.27 -12.92
CA VAL A 155 -1.94 -27.41 -13.72
C VAL A 155 -0.69 -27.07 -14.52
N ILE A 156 0.07 -28.10 -14.85
CA ILE A 156 1.06 -28.04 -15.93
C ILE A 156 0.30 -28.21 -17.24
N VAL A 157 0.60 -27.37 -18.23
CA VAL A 157 -0.01 -27.42 -19.55
C VAL A 157 1.01 -27.96 -20.54
N SER A 158 0.66 -29.00 -21.29
CA SER A 158 1.41 -29.47 -22.44
C SER A 158 0.66 -29.13 -23.72
N TYR A 159 1.35 -28.57 -24.71
CA TYR A 159 0.79 -28.36 -26.06
C TYR A 159 1.89 -28.36 -27.12
N ARG A 160 1.80 -29.25 -28.12
CA ARG A 160 2.77 -29.35 -29.22
C ARG A 160 4.23 -29.40 -28.74
N ARG A 161 4.51 -30.24 -27.73
CA ARG A 161 5.83 -30.38 -27.08
C ARG A 161 6.36 -29.11 -26.40
N LYS A 162 5.47 -28.17 -26.07
CA LYS A 162 5.78 -27.02 -25.20
C LYS A 162 5.09 -27.22 -23.86
N TYR A 163 5.71 -26.69 -22.82
CA TYR A 163 5.18 -26.75 -21.47
C TYR A 163 4.88 -25.36 -20.93
N GLY A 164 3.93 -25.30 -20.01
CA GLY A 164 3.40 -24.07 -19.48
C GLY A 164 2.65 -24.28 -18.19
N THR A 165 2.07 -23.20 -17.66
CA THR A 165 1.21 -23.26 -16.46
C THR A 165 -0.19 -22.78 -16.81
N GLY A 166 -1.18 -23.32 -16.11
CA GLY A 166 -2.58 -22.97 -16.31
C GLY A 166 -3.40 -23.15 -15.04
N VAL A 167 -4.63 -22.65 -15.08
CA VAL A 167 -5.60 -22.82 -13.98
C VAL A 167 -6.89 -23.41 -14.55
N VAL A 168 -7.33 -24.52 -13.99
CA VAL A 168 -8.62 -25.13 -14.29
C VAL A 168 -9.66 -24.58 -13.31
N ARG A 169 -10.79 -24.11 -13.83
CA ARG A 169 -11.94 -23.67 -13.04
C ARG A 169 -13.24 -23.95 -13.77
N GLY A 170 -14.11 -24.76 -13.19
CA GLY A 170 -15.43 -25.08 -13.74
C GLY A 170 -15.36 -25.75 -15.11
N GLY A 171 -14.48 -26.74 -15.25
CA GLY A 171 -14.30 -27.49 -16.51
C GLY A 171 -13.63 -26.71 -17.66
N SER A 172 -13.15 -25.49 -17.39
CA SER A 172 -12.39 -24.68 -18.35
C SER A 172 -10.98 -24.42 -17.85
N ILE A 173 -10.00 -24.45 -18.75
CA ILE A 173 -8.61 -24.10 -18.46
C ILE A 173 -8.26 -22.70 -18.97
N ARG A 174 -7.63 -21.89 -18.14
CA ARG A 174 -6.94 -20.66 -18.55
C ARG A 174 -5.45 -20.93 -18.61
N VAL A 175 -4.86 -20.83 -19.79
CA VAL A 175 -3.41 -21.00 -19.98
C VAL A 175 -2.73 -19.67 -19.67
N LYS A 176 -1.79 -19.67 -18.73
CA LYS A 176 -1.04 -18.46 -18.36
C LYS A 176 0.06 -18.19 -19.37
N GLU A 177 0.95 -19.16 -19.56
CA GLU A 177 2.12 -19.08 -20.42
C GLU A 177 2.45 -20.46 -21.01
N LEU A 178 3.11 -20.48 -22.19
CA LEU A 178 3.59 -21.69 -22.86
C LEU A 178 4.95 -21.39 -23.51
N GLY A 179 5.95 -22.22 -23.23
CA GLY A 179 7.32 -22.09 -23.73
C GLY A 179 7.99 -23.44 -23.98
N GLN A 180 9.18 -23.41 -24.57
CA GLN A 180 10.05 -24.59 -24.55
C GLN A 180 10.67 -24.69 -23.16
N VAL A 181 10.48 -25.83 -22.50
CA VAL A 181 11.00 -26.11 -21.17
C VAL A 181 11.55 -27.52 -21.17
N GLU A 182 12.81 -27.65 -20.77
CA GLU A 182 13.47 -28.94 -20.60
C GLU A 182 13.57 -29.27 -19.10
N PRO A 183 13.32 -30.52 -18.69
CA PRO A 183 13.59 -30.98 -17.33
C PRO A 183 15.08 -30.81 -16.98
N ALA A 184 15.37 -30.33 -15.78
CA ALA A 184 16.73 -30.10 -15.31
C ALA A 184 16.97 -30.76 -13.94
N PRO A 185 18.10 -31.46 -13.74
CA PRO A 185 18.50 -31.93 -12.42
C PRO A 185 19.09 -30.78 -11.58
N PHE A 186 18.86 -30.82 -10.27
CA PHE A 186 19.38 -29.81 -9.34
C PHE A 186 20.13 -30.48 -8.18
N LYS A 187 21.18 -29.83 -7.68
CA LYS A 187 21.87 -30.26 -6.46
C LYS A 187 20.99 -29.99 -5.24
N ASN A 188 21.08 -30.81 -4.20
CA ASN A 188 20.29 -30.63 -2.98
C ASN A 188 21.18 -30.37 -1.74
N PRO A 189 21.78 -29.17 -1.60
CA PRO A 189 22.59 -28.84 -0.44
C PRO A 189 21.74 -28.59 0.81
N ASP A 190 22.30 -28.84 1.99
CA ASP A 190 21.65 -28.55 3.27
C ASP A 190 21.96 -27.12 3.79
N TRP A 191 21.28 -26.74 4.88
CA TRP A 191 21.50 -25.45 5.54
C TRP A 191 22.91 -25.31 6.14
N LYS A 192 23.56 -26.41 6.55
CA LYS A 192 24.96 -26.37 7.03
C LYS A 192 25.89 -25.89 5.94
N ARG A 193 25.74 -26.40 4.72
CA ARG A 193 26.49 -25.94 3.55
C ARG A 193 26.19 -24.48 3.22
N ALA A 194 24.92 -24.06 3.28
CA ALA A 194 24.54 -22.66 3.07
C ALA A 194 25.20 -21.70 4.07
N ILE A 195 25.23 -22.07 5.36
CA ILE A 195 25.92 -21.31 6.42
C ILE A 195 27.42 -21.24 6.12
N GLN A 196 28.05 -22.37 5.78
CA GLN A 196 29.48 -22.41 5.44
C GLN A 196 29.82 -21.46 4.28
N GLN A 197 29.00 -21.44 3.23
CA GLN A 197 29.22 -20.57 2.07
C GLN A 197 28.94 -19.09 2.34
N ASN A 198 28.20 -18.76 3.40
CA ASN A 198 27.88 -17.40 3.81
C ASN A 198 28.70 -16.91 5.01
N GLN A 199 29.61 -17.73 5.56
CA GLN A 199 30.28 -17.47 6.83
C GLN A 199 31.03 -16.13 6.85
N TYR A 200 31.66 -15.73 5.74
CA TYR A 200 32.32 -14.43 5.63
C TYR A 200 31.34 -13.27 5.86
N HIS A 201 30.17 -13.31 5.23
CA HIS A 201 29.16 -12.27 5.37
C HIS A 201 28.52 -12.28 6.76
N LEU A 202 28.27 -13.45 7.33
CA LEU A 202 27.74 -13.58 8.69
C LEU A 202 28.67 -12.95 9.74
N ARG A 203 29.98 -13.16 9.62
CA ARG A 203 30.99 -12.53 10.50
C ARG A 203 31.00 -11.00 10.39
N LEU A 204 30.85 -10.46 9.17
CA LEU A 204 30.76 -9.02 8.97
C LEU A 204 29.50 -8.43 9.62
N MET A 205 28.36 -9.08 9.42
CA MET A 205 27.09 -8.66 10.00
C MET A 205 27.11 -8.68 11.53
N GLU A 206 27.63 -9.75 12.13
CA GLU A 206 27.84 -9.84 13.58
C GLU A 206 28.72 -8.69 14.09
N ARG A 207 29.88 -8.48 13.46
CA ARG A 207 30.82 -7.42 13.84
C ARG A 207 30.16 -6.03 13.78
N ASP A 208 29.40 -5.75 12.74
CA ASP A 208 28.75 -4.46 12.57
C ASP A 208 27.65 -4.24 13.61
N SER A 209 26.85 -5.26 13.93
CA SER A 209 25.87 -5.20 15.02
C SER A 209 26.51 -5.04 16.40
N LEU A 210 27.63 -5.75 16.68
CA LEU A 210 28.38 -5.60 17.93
C LEU A 210 28.96 -4.18 18.08
N ARG A 211 29.42 -3.55 16.99
CA ARG A 211 29.87 -2.16 17.00
C ARG A 211 28.75 -1.19 17.35
N ILE A 212 27.54 -1.39 16.82
CA ILE A 212 26.36 -0.57 17.16
C ILE A 212 26.04 -0.70 18.65
N ILE A 213 26.05 -1.92 19.19
CA ILE A 213 25.78 -2.15 20.62
C ILE A 213 26.86 -1.49 21.49
N ALA A 214 28.13 -1.70 21.16
CA ALA A 214 29.26 -1.12 21.90
C ALA A 214 29.24 0.42 21.88
N LYS A 215 28.82 1.02 20.77
CA LYS A 215 28.68 2.47 20.61
C LYS A 215 27.63 3.06 21.57
N HIS A 216 26.49 2.39 21.73
CA HIS A 216 25.32 2.97 22.41
C HIS A 216 25.07 2.45 23.83
N LYS A 217 25.68 1.33 24.26
CA LYS A 217 25.38 0.70 25.56
C LYS A 217 25.61 1.61 26.78
N ASN A 218 26.37 2.68 26.64
CA ASN A 218 26.69 3.63 27.72
C ASN A 218 25.99 4.99 27.56
N ASP A 219 25.05 5.14 26.62
CA ASP A 219 24.36 6.42 26.39
C ASP A 219 23.40 6.80 27.54
N ARG A 220 23.07 5.86 28.43
CA ARG A 220 22.26 6.05 29.64
C ARG A 220 22.87 5.29 30.82
N SER A 221 22.31 5.50 32.01
CA SER A 221 22.75 4.86 33.26
C SER A 221 22.68 3.33 33.25
N THR A 222 21.76 2.75 32.48
CA THR A 222 21.61 1.30 32.34
C THR A 222 21.43 0.91 30.88
N ALA A 223 21.69 -0.35 30.56
CA ALA A 223 21.39 -0.94 29.25
C ALA A 223 20.75 -2.31 29.41
N ASN A 224 19.73 -2.60 28.61
CA ASN A 224 19.02 -3.86 28.62
C ASN A 224 18.56 -4.27 27.21
N VAL A 225 18.06 -5.50 27.10
CA VAL A 225 17.42 -6.02 25.89
C VAL A 225 15.91 -6.16 26.11
N SER A 226 15.10 -5.61 25.20
CA SER A 226 13.68 -5.97 25.13
C SER A 226 13.54 -7.29 24.39
N PHE A 227 13.34 -8.36 25.14
CA PHE A 227 13.18 -9.69 24.62
C PHE A 227 11.69 -10.00 24.44
N SER A 228 11.28 -10.39 23.23
CA SER A 228 9.88 -10.70 22.90
C SER A 228 9.62 -12.20 22.71
N GLY A 229 10.66 -13.03 22.75
CA GLY A 229 10.58 -14.45 22.44
C GLY A 229 10.55 -14.78 20.95
N GLY A 230 10.71 -13.79 20.06
CA GLY A 230 10.85 -14.01 18.62
C GLY A 230 12.31 -14.19 18.18
N LYS A 231 12.51 -14.64 16.93
CA LYS A 231 13.82 -14.83 16.31
C LYS A 231 14.68 -13.56 16.33
N ASP A 232 14.04 -12.41 16.11
CA ASP A 232 14.73 -11.14 15.96
C ASP A 232 15.27 -10.68 17.34
N SER A 233 14.46 -10.81 18.39
CA SER A 233 14.89 -10.50 19.75
C SER A 233 15.87 -11.55 20.31
N ALA A 234 15.82 -12.81 19.84
CA ALA A 234 16.82 -13.83 20.17
C ALA A 234 18.21 -13.48 19.59
N ALA A 235 18.25 -13.02 18.33
CA ALA A 235 19.50 -12.58 17.71
C ALA A 235 20.08 -11.36 18.45
N VAL A 236 19.23 -10.39 18.81
CA VAL A 236 19.65 -9.21 19.57
C VAL A 236 20.12 -9.58 20.98
N LEU A 237 19.41 -10.47 21.69
CA LEU A 237 19.82 -10.94 23.02
C LEU A 237 21.20 -11.59 22.97
N HIS A 238 21.43 -12.46 22.00
CA HIS A 238 22.73 -13.11 21.82
C HIS A 238 23.85 -12.10 21.50
N LEU A 239 23.61 -11.16 20.58
CA LEU A 239 24.57 -10.10 20.24
C LEU A 239 24.86 -9.17 21.43
N ALA A 240 23.84 -8.81 22.22
CA ALA A 240 23.96 -7.94 23.38
C ALA A 240 24.80 -8.58 24.49
N ARG A 241 24.56 -9.86 24.80
CA ARG A 241 25.39 -10.64 25.74
C ARG A 241 26.85 -10.70 25.30
N LYS A 242 27.10 -10.98 24.02
CA LYS A 242 28.47 -10.92 23.45
C LYS A 242 29.14 -9.55 23.61
N ALA A 243 28.38 -8.47 23.63
CA ALA A 243 28.88 -7.11 23.84
C ALA A 243 28.93 -6.67 25.33
N GLY A 244 28.58 -7.57 26.26
CA GLY A 244 28.59 -7.35 27.71
C GLY A 244 27.32 -6.71 28.28
N VAL A 245 26.18 -6.80 27.58
CA VAL A 245 24.87 -6.36 28.08
C VAL A 245 24.06 -7.59 28.47
N GLU A 246 24.05 -7.91 29.77
CA GLU A 246 23.40 -9.12 30.31
C GLU A 246 21.92 -8.91 30.68
N SER A 247 21.54 -7.69 31.07
CA SER A 247 20.16 -7.38 31.47
C SER A 247 19.22 -7.50 30.29
N ALA A 248 18.12 -8.23 30.47
CA ALA A 248 17.09 -8.41 29.46
C ALA A 248 15.75 -8.64 30.16
N PHE A 249 14.67 -8.13 29.56
CA PHE A 249 13.34 -8.29 30.11
C PHE A 249 12.33 -8.72 29.04
N PHE A 250 11.32 -9.45 29.49
CA PHE A 250 10.12 -9.82 28.74
C PHE A 250 8.89 -9.30 29.48
N ILE A 251 7.95 -8.70 28.74
CA ILE A 251 6.68 -8.25 29.31
C ILE A 251 5.64 -9.31 29.02
N ASP A 252 5.22 -10.00 30.07
CA ASP A 252 4.16 -10.99 30.00
C ASP A 252 2.81 -10.26 29.90
N THR A 253 2.15 -10.38 28.74
CA THR A 253 0.86 -9.75 28.48
C THR A 253 -0.32 -10.50 29.11
N GLY A 254 -0.09 -11.69 29.67
CA GLY A 254 -1.13 -12.58 30.20
C GLY A 254 -1.90 -13.35 29.12
N ILE A 255 -1.60 -13.13 27.84
CA ILE A 255 -2.23 -13.77 26.68
C ILE A 255 -1.18 -14.28 25.67
N GLU A 256 -0.04 -14.72 26.20
CA GLU A 256 1.05 -15.33 25.43
C GLU A 256 0.80 -16.83 25.24
N LEU A 257 1.43 -17.43 24.22
CA LEU A 257 1.38 -18.88 24.03
C LEU A 257 2.25 -19.61 25.09
N PRO A 258 1.81 -20.77 25.62
CA PRO A 258 2.57 -21.52 26.62
C PRO A 258 4.00 -21.88 26.19
N GLU A 259 4.19 -22.20 24.90
CA GLU A 259 5.47 -22.48 24.27
C GLU A 259 6.39 -21.28 24.34
N THR A 260 5.85 -20.08 24.10
CA THR A 260 6.59 -18.83 24.22
C THR A 260 7.01 -18.62 25.66
N ILE A 261 6.13 -18.78 26.65
CA ILE A 261 6.49 -18.61 28.06
C ILE A 261 7.61 -19.57 28.47
N ARG A 262 7.50 -20.86 28.14
CA ARG A 262 8.56 -21.85 28.42
C ARG A 262 9.88 -21.48 27.73
N TYR A 263 9.80 -21.00 26.48
CA TYR A 263 10.96 -20.52 25.76
C TYR A 263 11.58 -19.32 26.46
N ILE A 264 10.81 -18.29 26.84
CA ILE A 264 11.29 -17.11 27.58
C ILE A 264 12.00 -17.52 28.88
N GLU A 265 11.40 -18.41 29.67
CA GLU A 265 11.95 -18.90 30.94
C GLU A 265 13.33 -19.57 30.75
N SER A 266 13.52 -20.27 29.63
CA SER A 266 14.82 -20.87 29.29
C SER A 266 15.93 -19.87 28.96
N GLN A 267 15.57 -18.62 28.59
CA GLN A 267 16.53 -17.63 28.09
C GLN A 267 17.18 -16.77 29.19
N LYS A 268 16.85 -17.00 30.46
CA LYS A 268 17.37 -16.23 31.61
C LYS A 268 17.14 -14.72 31.45
N VAL A 269 15.88 -14.32 31.26
CA VAL A 269 15.46 -12.92 31.17
C VAL A 269 14.47 -12.60 32.29
N ASP A 270 14.38 -11.33 32.69
CA ASP A 270 13.42 -10.88 33.71
C ASP A 270 12.00 -10.89 33.15
N ILE A 271 11.06 -11.59 33.80
CA ILE A 271 9.66 -11.67 33.37
C ILE A 271 8.81 -10.68 34.16
N ILE A 272 8.28 -9.66 33.48
CA ILE A 272 7.46 -8.61 34.07
C ILE A 272 5.98 -9.00 33.95
N ARG A 273 5.39 -9.45 35.05
CA ARG A 273 3.96 -9.85 35.16
C ARG A 273 3.10 -8.75 35.77
N LYS A 274 3.10 -7.57 35.14
CA LYS A 274 2.32 -6.40 35.59
C LYS A 274 1.20 -6.01 34.59
N ALA A 275 0.85 -6.89 33.66
CA ALA A 275 -0.20 -6.63 32.68
C ALA A 275 -1.61 -6.66 33.31
N GLY A 276 -2.51 -5.83 32.77
CA GLY A 276 -3.93 -5.84 33.16
C GLY A 276 -4.69 -7.04 32.58
N ASP A 277 -5.93 -7.25 33.04
CA ASP A 277 -6.80 -8.30 32.51
C ASP A 277 -7.33 -7.94 31.11
N PHE A 278 -6.86 -8.66 30.09
CA PHE A 278 -7.31 -8.48 28.71
C PHE A 278 -8.80 -8.75 28.53
N PHE A 279 -9.33 -9.83 29.12
CA PHE A 279 -10.71 -10.23 28.90
C PHE A 279 -11.69 -9.30 29.63
N ALA A 280 -11.31 -8.74 30.77
CA ALA A 280 -12.11 -7.68 31.39
C ALA A 280 -12.10 -6.39 30.56
N ALA A 281 -10.98 -6.06 29.90
CA ALA A 281 -10.85 -4.87 29.08
C ALA A 281 -11.58 -4.97 27.73
N VAL A 282 -11.52 -6.13 27.07
CA VAL A 282 -12.09 -6.33 25.73
C VAL A 282 -13.61 -6.27 25.73
N GLU A 283 -14.27 -6.67 26.82
CA GLU A 283 -15.73 -6.52 26.99
C GLU A 283 -16.19 -5.06 26.90
N LYS A 284 -15.33 -4.12 27.30
CA LYS A 284 -15.63 -2.67 27.27
C LYS A 284 -15.11 -2.01 25.99
N ALA A 285 -13.90 -2.37 25.56
CA ALA A 285 -13.21 -1.72 24.45
C ALA A 285 -13.55 -2.32 23.07
N GLY A 286 -14.14 -3.52 23.04
CA GLY A 286 -14.30 -4.32 21.83
C GLY A 286 -12.98 -4.95 21.36
N PRO A 287 -13.03 -5.80 20.31
CA PRO A 287 -11.85 -6.45 19.75
C PRO A 287 -10.76 -5.45 19.36
N PRO A 288 -9.48 -5.71 19.64
CA PRO A 288 -8.40 -4.86 19.15
C PRO A 288 -8.24 -5.03 17.62
N GLY A 289 -7.91 -3.95 16.91
CA GLY A 289 -7.65 -3.97 15.45
C GLY A 289 -6.19 -3.70 15.11
N LYS A 290 -5.76 -3.98 13.87
CA LYS A 290 -4.44 -3.63 13.31
C LYS A 290 -4.24 -2.12 13.28
N ASP A 291 -5.31 -1.39 12.99
CA ASP A 291 -5.48 0.06 12.98
C ASP A 291 -5.76 0.67 14.37
N HIS A 292 -6.18 -0.16 15.34
CA HIS A 292 -6.47 0.28 16.70
C HIS A 292 -6.03 -0.74 17.77
N ARG A 293 -4.70 -0.81 18.00
CA ARG A 293 -4.06 -1.75 18.95
C ARG A 293 -4.07 -1.26 20.40
N TRP A 294 -5.25 -0.99 20.96
CA TRP A 294 -5.38 -0.54 22.35
C TRP A 294 -4.75 -1.51 23.35
N CYS A 295 -4.79 -2.81 23.06
CA CYS A 295 -4.20 -3.87 23.87
C CYS A 295 -2.67 -3.70 24.07
N CYS A 296 -1.94 -3.17 23.09
CA CYS A 296 -0.50 -2.90 23.24
C CYS A 296 -0.23 -1.79 24.27
N LYS A 297 -1.10 -0.77 24.35
CA LYS A 297 -0.96 0.29 25.34
C LYS A 297 -1.16 -0.25 26.75
N LEU A 298 -2.21 -1.04 26.94
CA LEU A 298 -2.60 -1.60 28.23
C LEU A 298 -1.62 -2.69 28.71
N LEU A 299 -1.30 -3.66 27.86
CA LEU A 299 -0.60 -4.88 28.26
C LEU A 299 0.91 -4.81 28.07
N LYS A 300 1.43 -3.90 27.23
CA LYS A 300 2.87 -3.78 26.97
C LYS A 300 3.44 -2.46 27.47
N LEU A 301 2.92 -1.33 26.99
CA LEU A 301 3.53 -0.02 27.25
C LEU A 301 3.34 0.44 28.71
N HIS A 302 2.18 0.18 29.32
CA HIS A 302 1.96 0.54 30.71
C HIS A 302 2.84 -0.27 31.70
N PRO A 303 2.92 -1.61 31.62
CA PRO A 303 3.86 -2.40 32.42
C PRO A 303 5.33 -1.98 32.22
N LEU A 304 5.72 -1.71 30.97
CA LEU A 304 7.06 -1.22 30.64
C LEU A 304 7.37 0.09 31.37
N ARG A 305 6.41 1.03 31.41
CA ARG A 305 6.59 2.31 32.08
C ARG A 305 6.84 2.14 33.58
N ILE A 306 6.11 1.25 34.24
CA ILE A 306 6.30 0.94 35.67
C ILE A 306 7.69 0.36 35.89
N TYR A 307 8.08 -0.65 35.11
CA TYR A 307 9.40 -1.28 35.23
C TYR A 307 10.54 -0.28 35.03
N LEU A 308 10.47 0.58 33.99
CA LEU A 308 11.49 1.59 33.74
C LEU A 308 11.55 2.67 34.81
N SER A 309 10.45 2.96 35.51
CA SER A 309 10.47 3.89 36.65
C SER A 309 11.24 3.34 37.86
N GLU A 310 11.36 2.02 37.98
CA GLU A 310 12.11 1.34 39.04
C GLU A 310 13.62 1.30 38.73
N ILE A 311 13.98 1.09 37.46
CA ILE A 311 15.40 0.94 37.03
C ILE A 311 16.06 2.23 36.52
N GLY A 312 15.27 3.28 36.26
CA GLY A 312 15.75 4.56 35.74
C GLY A 312 15.98 4.59 34.22
N ALA A 313 16.68 5.62 33.74
CA ALA A 313 16.90 5.83 32.32
C ALA A 313 17.79 4.72 31.73
N SER A 314 17.35 4.15 30.60
CA SER A 314 17.94 2.95 30.02
C SER A 314 18.07 3.00 28.51
N VAL A 315 19.14 2.41 27.99
CA VAL A 315 19.28 2.02 26.59
C VAL A 315 18.64 0.65 26.41
N THR A 316 17.62 0.54 25.57
CA THR A 316 16.98 -0.75 25.28
C THR A 316 17.29 -1.20 23.86
N PHE A 317 18.02 -2.31 23.74
CA PHE A 317 18.25 -2.99 22.47
C PHE A 317 17.02 -3.82 22.07
N GLN A 318 16.57 -3.68 20.82
CA GLN A 318 15.38 -4.36 20.32
C GLN A 318 15.56 -4.90 18.90
N GLY A 319 14.78 -5.94 18.56
CA GLY A 319 14.87 -6.66 17.29
C GLY A 319 14.09 -6.05 16.11
N ASN A 320 13.88 -4.74 16.07
CA ASN A 320 13.13 -4.12 14.96
C ASN A 320 13.97 -4.11 13.67
N ARG A 321 13.35 -4.44 12.53
CA ARG A 321 14.01 -4.50 11.21
C ARG A 321 13.26 -3.72 10.14
N TRP A 322 14.00 -3.23 9.15
CA TRP A 322 13.47 -2.47 8.01
C TRP A 322 12.42 -3.24 7.19
N TYR A 323 12.56 -4.56 7.08
CA TYR A 323 11.74 -5.40 6.20
C TYR A 323 10.42 -5.89 6.84
N GLU A 324 10.18 -5.61 8.12
CA GLU A 324 8.98 -6.11 8.83
C GLU A 324 7.69 -5.40 8.41
N SER A 325 7.79 -4.15 7.97
CA SER A 325 6.69 -3.31 7.48
C SER A 325 7.23 -2.04 6.83
N TRP A 326 6.46 -1.45 5.92
CA TRP A 326 6.73 -0.15 5.32
C TRP A 326 7.10 0.94 6.34
N ASN A 327 6.33 1.04 7.43
CA ASN A 327 6.57 2.03 8.50
C ASN A 327 7.91 1.83 9.24
N ARG A 328 8.60 0.71 9.02
CA ARG A 328 9.87 0.38 9.67
C ARG A 328 11.07 0.55 8.75
N ALA A 329 10.86 0.82 7.46
CA ALA A 329 11.94 0.86 6.47
C ALA A 329 12.96 1.99 6.74
N ASP A 330 12.50 3.08 7.37
CA ASP A 330 13.31 4.27 7.71
C ASP A 330 13.65 4.35 9.20
N LEU A 331 13.60 3.21 9.93
CA LEU A 331 14.01 3.20 11.34
C LEU A 331 15.46 3.65 11.49
N ASP A 332 15.64 4.73 12.26
CA ASP A 332 16.94 5.19 12.72
C ASP A 332 17.64 4.15 13.60
N GLU A 333 18.96 4.30 13.73
CA GLU A 333 19.79 3.48 14.62
C GLU A 333 19.28 3.52 16.06
N THR A 334 18.95 4.73 16.51
CA THR A 334 18.46 5.03 17.83
C THR A 334 17.14 5.80 17.74
N SER A 335 16.18 5.51 18.61
CA SER A 335 14.95 6.31 18.72
C SER A 335 14.53 6.49 20.16
N GLN A 336 14.20 7.72 20.54
CA GLN A 336 13.62 8.01 21.84
C GLN A 336 12.19 7.43 21.87
N ASN A 337 11.84 6.65 22.90
CA ASN A 337 10.49 6.12 23.00
C ASN A 337 9.49 7.28 23.27
N PRO A 338 8.53 7.56 22.37
CA PRO A 338 7.57 8.65 22.56
C PRO A 338 6.60 8.41 23.72
N ALA A 339 6.38 7.14 24.11
CA ALA A 339 5.53 6.76 25.23
C ALA A 339 6.28 6.70 26.57
N ASN A 340 7.62 6.70 26.55
CA ASN A 340 8.42 6.68 27.78
C ASN A 340 9.78 7.41 27.61
N PRO A 341 9.96 8.61 28.18
CA PRO A 341 11.20 9.37 28.06
C PRO A 341 12.43 8.68 28.71
N LEU A 342 12.21 7.70 29.59
CA LEU A 342 13.30 6.93 30.22
C LEU A 342 13.95 5.92 29.27
N GLN A 343 13.38 5.67 28.08
CA GLN A 343 13.86 4.63 27.18
C GLN A 343 14.44 5.18 25.88
N LEU A 344 15.73 4.94 25.65
CA LEU A 344 16.38 5.12 24.36
C LEU A 344 16.46 3.77 23.65
N ASN A 345 15.73 3.59 22.55
CA ASN A 345 15.74 2.35 21.81
C ASN A 345 16.91 2.29 20.82
N VAL A 346 17.51 1.11 20.66
CA VAL A 346 18.58 0.85 19.67
C VAL A 346 18.27 -0.43 18.90
N SER A 347 18.36 -0.39 17.57
CA SER A 347 18.04 -1.55 16.70
C SER A 347 19.30 -2.05 15.97
N PRO A 348 20.09 -2.97 16.55
CA PRO A 348 21.40 -3.34 16.03
C PRO A 348 21.35 -4.26 14.79
N ILE A 349 20.19 -4.83 14.48
CA ILE A 349 19.96 -5.71 13.32
C ILE A 349 19.02 -5.09 12.28
N ARG A 350 18.83 -3.76 12.31
CA ARG A 350 17.80 -3.07 11.50
C ARG A 350 17.85 -3.40 10.01
N ASN A 351 19.03 -3.67 9.46
CA ASN A 351 19.28 -3.97 8.06
C ASN A 351 19.27 -5.47 7.70
N TRP A 352 18.91 -6.36 8.63
CA TRP A 352 18.82 -7.81 8.39
C TRP A 352 17.42 -8.19 7.87
N ARG A 353 17.31 -9.14 6.93
CA ARG A 353 16.04 -9.82 6.64
C ARG A 353 15.87 -10.99 7.60
N ALA A 354 14.67 -11.57 7.66
CA ALA A 354 14.45 -12.78 8.45
C ALA A 354 15.42 -13.91 8.04
N PHE A 355 15.80 -13.98 6.76
CA PHE A 355 16.78 -14.90 6.21
C PHE A 355 18.14 -14.80 6.90
N GLU A 356 18.69 -13.61 7.02
CA GLU A 356 19.97 -13.43 7.70
C GLU A 356 19.86 -13.67 9.22
N VAL A 357 18.73 -13.33 9.83
CA VAL A 357 18.47 -13.65 11.25
C VAL A 357 18.51 -15.15 11.49
N PHE A 358 17.79 -15.95 10.70
CA PHE A 358 17.82 -17.41 10.83
C PHE A 358 19.22 -18.00 10.56
N LEU A 359 19.92 -17.57 9.50
CA LEU A 359 21.27 -18.04 9.24
C LEU A 359 22.24 -17.72 10.39
N TYR A 360 22.13 -16.54 11.00
CA TYR A 360 22.95 -16.17 12.15
C TYR A 360 22.63 -17.03 13.37
N LEU A 361 21.35 -17.22 13.69
CA LEU A 361 20.92 -18.05 14.83
C LEU A 361 21.42 -19.48 14.70
N TRP A 362 21.26 -20.10 13.52
CA TRP A 362 21.76 -21.44 13.25
C TRP A 362 23.29 -21.52 13.24
N TRP A 363 23.98 -20.50 12.72
CA TRP A 363 25.44 -20.45 12.74
C TRP A 363 25.99 -20.38 14.18
N GLN A 364 25.28 -19.68 15.06
CA GLN A 364 25.67 -19.48 16.46
C GLN A 364 25.04 -20.49 17.43
N ASP A 365 24.29 -21.46 16.92
CA ASP A 365 23.55 -22.45 17.72
C ASP A 365 22.64 -21.81 18.78
N VAL A 366 22.01 -20.69 18.43
CA VAL A 366 21.09 -19.97 19.32
C VAL A 366 19.70 -20.61 19.18
N PRO A 367 19.07 -21.04 20.30
CA PRO A 367 17.75 -21.65 20.25
C PRO A 367 16.72 -20.63 19.73
N ILE A 368 15.73 -21.15 19.01
CA ILE A 368 14.60 -20.36 18.50
C ILE A 368 13.31 -20.85 19.16
N ASN A 369 12.32 -19.96 19.21
CA ASN A 369 11.01 -20.33 19.72
C ASN A 369 10.41 -21.48 18.87
N PRO A 370 9.98 -22.60 19.46
CA PRO A 370 9.52 -23.78 18.73
C PRO A 370 8.30 -23.51 17.85
N LEU A 371 7.52 -22.47 18.17
CA LEU A 371 6.35 -22.08 17.38
C LEU A 371 6.69 -21.71 15.93
N TYR A 372 7.93 -21.34 15.64
CA TYR A 372 8.39 -21.12 14.26
C TYR A 372 8.35 -22.42 13.43
N ASP A 373 8.84 -23.53 13.98
CA ASP A 373 8.75 -24.84 13.32
C ASP A 373 7.32 -25.36 13.25
N MET A 374 6.48 -24.93 14.19
CA MET A 374 5.04 -25.22 14.18
C MET A 374 4.25 -24.36 13.19
N GLY A 375 4.87 -23.39 12.51
CA GLY A 375 4.28 -22.66 11.38
C GLY A 375 3.90 -21.20 11.62
N LEU A 376 4.18 -20.64 12.80
CA LEU A 376 3.99 -19.20 13.08
C LEU A 376 5.12 -18.37 12.48
N GLU A 377 4.79 -17.28 11.78
CA GLU A 377 5.75 -16.31 11.24
C GLU A 377 6.11 -15.24 12.29
N ARG A 378 5.15 -14.91 13.17
CA ARG A 378 5.31 -13.89 14.20
C ARG A 378 4.91 -14.42 15.57
N ILE A 379 5.84 -14.29 16.50
CA ILE A 379 5.61 -14.62 17.91
C ILE A 379 5.02 -13.40 18.63
N GLY A 380 3.95 -13.64 19.37
CA GLY A 380 3.31 -12.67 20.25
C GLY A 380 2.04 -13.28 20.83
N CYS A 381 1.14 -12.40 21.31
CA CYS A 381 -0.12 -12.81 21.90
C CYS A 381 -0.96 -13.65 20.91
N TYR A 382 -1.59 -14.73 21.40
CA TYR A 382 -2.29 -15.71 20.53
C TYR A 382 -3.50 -15.12 19.78
N LEU A 383 -4.06 -14.01 20.26
CA LEU A 383 -5.17 -13.26 19.65
C LEU A 383 -4.76 -11.90 19.09
N CYS A 384 -3.47 -11.72 18.79
CA CYS A 384 -2.95 -10.46 18.27
C CYS A 384 -3.60 -10.13 16.91
N PRO A 385 -4.19 -8.94 16.72
CA PRO A 385 -4.77 -8.58 15.43
C PRO A 385 -3.73 -8.50 14.31
N ALA A 386 -2.44 -8.40 14.62
CA ALA A 386 -1.37 -8.43 13.62
C ALA A 386 -1.05 -9.84 13.08
N MET A 387 -1.58 -10.90 13.71
CA MET A 387 -1.48 -12.28 13.25
C MET A 387 -2.30 -12.49 11.98
N LEU A 388 -1.80 -13.32 11.07
CA LEU A 388 -2.52 -13.72 9.87
C LEU A 388 -3.65 -14.71 10.22
N GLU A 389 -4.73 -14.72 9.44
CA GLU A 389 -5.85 -15.65 9.70
C GLU A 389 -5.39 -17.10 9.46
N SER A 390 -4.48 -17.30 8.50
CA SER A 390 -3.77 -18.57 8.30
C SER A 390 -3.02 -19.07 9.53
N GLU A 391 -2.35 -18.17 10.25
CA GLU A 391 -1.66 -18.50 11.51
C GLU A 391 -2.66 -18.82 12.62
N TYR A 392 -3.76 -18.06 12.68
CA TYR A 392 -4.81 -18.28 13.68
C TYR A 392 -5.59 -19.59 13.44
N GLU A 393 -5.82 -19.97 12.18
CA GLU A 393 -6.41 -21.26 11.81
C GLU A 393 -5.54 -22.44 12.27
N MET A 394 -4.23 -22.29 12.26
CA MET A 394 -3.31 -23.26 12.81
C MET A 394 -3.38 -23.30 14.35
N LEU A 395 -3.52 -22.14 15.01
CA LEU A 395 -3.72 -22.08 16.46
C LEU A 395 -5.02 -22.73 16.91
N ARG A 396 -6.10 -22.68 16.12
CA ARG A 396 -7.35 -23.40 16.43
C ARG A 396 -7.12 -24.90 16.60
N ARG A 397 -6.13 -25.46 15.90
CA ARG A 397 -5.75 -26.88 15.98
C ARG A 397 -4.79 -27.16 17.13
N LEU A 398 -3.81 -26.26 17.34
CA LEU A 398 -2.76 -26.44 18.35
C LEU A 398 -3.24 -26.13 19.78
N HIS A 399 -4.09 -25.11 19.93
CA HIS A 399 -4.53 -24.58 21.22
C HIS A 399 -6.04 -24.26 21.24
N PRO A 400 -6.91 -25.26 21.00
CA PRO A 400 -8.36 -25.04 20.93
C PRO A 400 -8.91 -24.34 22.18
N ASN A 401 -8.44 -24.70 23.38
CA ASN A 401 -8.89 -24.05 24.62
C ASN A 401 -8.65 -22.52 24.65
N LEU A 402 -7.58 -22.03 24.03
CA LEU A 402 -7.28 -20.59 23.97
C LEU A 402 -8.13 -19.91 22.90
N THR A 403 -8.22 -20.53 21.72
CA THR A 403 -8.93 -19.96 20.56
C THR A 403 -10.45 -20.05 20.73
N ASP A 404 -10.98 -21.10 21.33
CA ASP A 404 -12.44 -21.28 21.53
C ASP A 404 -13.02 -20.19 22.41
N ARG A 405 -12.28 -19.78 23.46
CA ARG A 405 -12.66 -18.64 24.30
C ARG A 405 -12.70 -17.33 23.50
N TRP A 406 -11.72 -17.11 22.62
CA TRP A 406 -11.66 -15.91 21.80
C TRP A 406 -12.71 -15.91 20.69
N ASP A 407 -12.90 -17.03 20.00
CA ASP A 407 -13.89 -17.23 18.95
C ASP A 407 -15.31 -17.10 19.52
N ALA A 408 -15.56 -17.61 20.73
CA ALA A 408 -16.83 -17.39 21.44
C ALA A 408 -17.07 -15.91 21.73
N PHE A 409 -16.05 -15.18 22.22
CA PHE A 409 -16.16 -13.74 22.43
C PHE A 409 -16.45 -12.98 21.12
N LEU A 410 -15.71 -13.27 20.05
CA LEU A 410 -15.89 -12.60 18.76
C LEU A 410 -17.28 -12.85 18.16
N ARG A 411 -17.79 -14.07 18.26
CA ARG A 411 -19.14 -14.42 17.82
C ARG A 411 -20.19 -13.66 18.62
N ASN A 412 -20.11 -13.69 19.95
CA ASN A 412 -21.05 -12.97 20.82
C ASN A 412 -20.99 -11.45 20.57
N TRP A 413 -19.79 -10.91 20.35
CA TRP A 413 -19.60 -9.50 20.00
C TRP A 413 -20.23 -9.16 18.64
N ALA A 414 -20.05 -10.03 17.64
CA ALA A 414 -20.66 -9.85 16.33
C ALA A 414 -22.18 -9.82 16.41
N GLU A 415 -22.77 -10.81 17.10
CA GLU A 415 -24.22 -10.91 17.32
C GLU A 415 -24.76 -9.67 18.03
N LYS A 416 -24.14 -9.25 19.14
CA LYS A 416 -24.55 -8.09 19.93
C LYS A 416 -24.53 -6.78 19.16
N ASN A 417 -23.61 -6.63 18.20
CA ASN A 417 -23.44 -5.41 17.40
C ASN A 417 -24.02 -5.54 15.98
N GLY A 418 -24.80 -6.60 15.69
CA GLY A 418 -25.40 -6.80 14.38
C GLY A 418 -24.38 -6.96 13.24
N LEU A 419 -23.18 -7.46 13.50
CA LEU A 419 -22.14 -7.64 12.48
C LEU A 419 -22.34 -8.96 11.73
N PRO A 420 -21.98 -9.04 10.43
CA PRO A 420 -22.12 -10.28 9.65
C PRO A 420 -21.22 -11.39 10.19
N ASP A 421 -21.56 -12.65 9.93
CA ASP A 421 -20.74 -13.82 10.32
C ASP A 421 -19.29 -13.72 9.79
N ALA A 422 -19.12 -13.17 8.58
CA ALA A 422 -17.83 -12.86 7.99
C ALA A 422 -16.90 -12.06 8.92
N TYR A 423 -17.45 -11.24 9.84
CA TYR A 423 -16.71 -10.46 10.82
C TYR A 423 -15.72 -11.33 11.62
N HIS A 424 -16.22 -12.40 12.21
CA HIS A 424 -15.42 -13.32 13.02
C HIS A 424 -14.88 -14.49 12.19
N GLN A 425 -15.62 -14.94 11.18
CA GLN A 425 -15.24 -16.13 10.42
C GLN A 425 -14.09 -15.91 9.44
N TRP A 426 -13.96 -14.71 8.86
CA TRP A 426 -12.89 -14.37 7.89
C TRP A 426 -11.79 -13.51 8.51
N GLY A 427 -11.83 -13.32 9.83
CA GLY A 427 -10.87 -12.50 10.56
C GLY A 427 -10.98 -10.99 10.27
N LEU A 428 -12.15 -10.50 9.84
CA LEU A 428 -12.35 -9.07 9.52
C LEU A 428 -12.33 -8.19 10.78
N TRP A 429 -12.61 -8.74 11.96
CA TRP A 429 -12.48 -8.07 13.27
C TRP A 429 -11.11 -7.43 13.52
N ARG A 430 -10.08 -7.86 12.79
CA ARG A 430 -8.73 -7.30 12.87
C ARG A 430 -8.64 -5.88 12.30
N TRP A 431 -9.72 -5.30 11.79
CA TRP A 431 -9.75 -3.92 11.30
C TRP A 431 -11.04 -3.23 11.74
N LYS A 432 -10.93 -1.99 12.21
CA LYS A 432 -12.11 -1.13 12.38
C LYS A 432 -12.59 -0.63 11.01
N ALA A 433 -11.66 -0.12 10.19
CA ALA A 433 -11.92 0.23 8.79
C ALA A 433 -11.20 -0.75 7.85
N LEU A 434 -11.97 -1.41 6.97
CA LEU A 434 -11.45 -2.46 6.10
C LEU A 434 -10.46 -1.92 5.05
N PRO A 435 -9.25 -2.50 4.92
CA PRO A 435 -8.32 -2.12 3.87
C PRO A 435 -8.89 -2.49 2.48
N PRO A 436 -8.40 -1.88 1.38
CA PRO A 436 -8.94 -2.08 0.03
C PRO A 436 -9.17 -3.55 -0.35
N LYS A 437 -8.21 -4.43 -0.04
CA LYS A 437 -8.29 -5.87 -0.35
C LYS A 437 -9.40 -6.61 0.41
N MET A 438 -9.69 -6.20 1.65
CA MET A 438 -10.78 -6.79 2.42
C MET A 438 -12.14 -6.21 2.00
N ARG A 439 -12.19 -4.97 1.52
CA ARG A 439 -13.40 -4.41 0.90
C ARG A 439 -13.75 -5.13 -0.39
N GLU A 440 -12.74 -5.42 -1.22
CA GLU A 440 -12.89 -6.22 -2.43
C GLU A 440 -13.39 -7.63 -2.09
N LEU A 441 -12.80 -8.28 -1.07
CA LEU A 441 -13.28 -9.58 -0.57
C LEU A 441 -14.75 -9.52 -0.14
N CYS A 442 -15.15 -8.50 0.62
CA CYS A 442 -16.54 -8.32 1.02
C CYS A 442 -17.46 -8.12 -0.19
N HIS A 443 -17.06 -7.30 -1.17
CA HIS A 443 -17.83 -7.05 -2.38
C HIS A 443 -18.00 -8.32 -3.24
N GLU A 444 -16.96 -9.15 -3.37
CA GLU A 444 -17.04 -10.43 -4.11
C GLU A 444 -18.00 -11.45 -3.50
N HIS A 445 -18.33 -11.31 -2.22
CA HIS A 445 -19.19 -12.21 -1.46
C HIS A 445 -20.45 -11.52 -0.93
N ASP A 446 -20.86 -10.40 -1.54
CA ASP A 446 -22.08 -9.65 -1.22
C ASP A 446 -22.18 -9.21 0.26
N ILE A 447 -21.04 -9.00 0.93
CA ILE A 447 -20.98 -8.46 2.29
C ILE A 447 -20.98 -6.92 2.23
N PRO A 448 -22.00 -6.25 2.77
CA PRO A 448 -22.11 -4.80 2.68
C PRO A 448 -21.07 -4.08 3.56
N VAL A 449 -20.46 -3.03 3.00
CA VAL A 449 -19.48 -2.17 3.67
C VAL A 449 -20.00 -0.72 3.63
N ASN A 450 -19.90 -0.02 4.76
CA ASN A 450 -20.29 1.37 4.90
C ASN A 450 -19.35 2.31 4.13
N LYS A 451 -19.76 3.57 3.93
CA LYS A 451 -18.94 4.61 3.26
C LYS A 451 -17.64 4.91 4.01
N ASP A 452 -17.61 4.72 5.33
CA ASP A 452 -16.44 4.87 6.19
C ASP A 452 -15.56 3.60 6.25
N PHE A 453 -15.83 2.62 5.38
CA PHE A 453 -15.13 1.34 5.26
C PHE A 453 -15.33 0.38 6.45
N THR A 454 -16.23 0.68 7.38
CA THR A 454 -16.66 -0.27 8.41
C THR A 454 -17.66 -1.30 7.84
N LEU A 455 -17.84 -2.43 8.50
CA LEU A 455 -18.87 -3.40 8.10
C LEU A 455 -20.25 -2.85 8.43
N LYS A 456 -21.19 -2.98 7.49
CA LYS A 456 -22.57 -2.55 7.70
C LYS A 456 -23.25 -3.47 8.70
N GLU A 457 -24.07 -2.90 9.58
CA GLU A 457 -24.95 -3.66 10.46
C GLU A 457 -25.90 -4.51 9.58
N GLY A 458 -25.88 -5.82 9.78
CA GLY A 458 -26.72 -6.77 9.09
C GLY A 458 -28.19 -6.58 9.46
N ALA A 459 -29.09 -6.81 8.49
CA ALA A 459 -30.52 -6.81 8.74
C ALA A 459 -30.87 -7.90 9.77
N LEU A 460 -31.32 -7.50 10.96
CA LEU A 460 -31.86 -8.37 12.00
C LEU A 460 -32.97 -9.25 11.39
N ARG A 461 -32.74 -10.57 11.34
CA ARG A 461 -33.79 -11.53 11.02
C ARG A 461 -34.80 -11.59 12.17
N THR A 462 -35.93 -10.93 11.94
CA THR A 462 -37.29 -11.09 12.49
C THR A 462 -37.49 -11.87 13.80
N ARG A 463 -37.95 -11.17 14.84
CA ARG A 463 -39.12 -11.61 15.63
C ARG A 463 -39.83 -10.43 16.32
N SER A 464 -41.09 -10.25 15.91
CA SER A 464 -42.24 -9.68 16.60
C SER A 464 -42.11 -8.42 17.48
N GLU A 465 -42.93 -7.45 17.08
CA GLU A 465 -43.76 -6.61 17.95
C GLU A 465 -43.17 -5.31 18.55
N ARG A 466 -43.57 -4.23 17.87
CA ARG A 466 -44.47 -3.17 18.37
C ARG A 466 -43.88 -2.03 19.22
N THR A 467 -43.93 -0.86 18.56
CA THR A 467 -44.34 0.48 19.07
C THR A 467 -43.42 1.14 20.10
N ARG A 468 -43.21 2.46 20.12
CA ARG A 468 -44.02 3.62 19.70
C ARG A 468 -43.09 4.85 19.70
N THR A 469 -43.29 5.71 18.70
CA THR A 469 -43.30 7.19 18.75
C THR A 469 -42.54 7.94 19.85
N ARG A 470 -41.65 8.89 19.49
CA ARG A 470 -41.95 10.34 19.54
C ARG A 470 -40.81 11.26 19.07
N ASP A 471 -41.27 12.33 18.44
CA ASP A 471 -40.78 13.71 18.38
C ASP A 471 -39.47 14.08 17.66
N MET A 472 -39.69 14.38 16.38
CA MET A 472 -38.95 15.38 15.62
C MET A 472 -39.05 16.76 16.29
N GLY A 473 -37.93 17.33 16.69
CA GLY A 473 -37.86 18.71 17.15
C GLY A 473 -36.45 19.19 17.47
N GLU A 474 -35.56 18.30 17.92
CA GLU A 474 -34.22 18.68 18.38
C GLU A 474 -33.07 17.96 17.64
N GLU A 475 -33.34 16.93 16.85
CA GLU A 475 -32.33 16.16 16.11
C GLU A 475 -31.72 16.91 14.90
N LYS A 476 -32.47 17.78 14.22
CA LYS A 476 -31.97 18.44 13.01
C LYS A 476 -30.92 19.52 13.26
N ALA A 477 -30.83 20.05 14.49
CA ALA A 477 -29.77 20.98 14.88
C ALA A 477 -28.50 20.24 15.31
N LEU A 478 -28.64 19.05 15.93
CA LEU A 478 -27.53 18.21 16.38
C LEU A 478 -26.92 17.37 15.24
N GLU A 479 -27.71 16.93 14.25
CA GLU A 479 -27.23 16.21 13.06
C GLU A 479 -26.35 17.10 12.17
N LYS A 480 -26.72 18.38 11.98
CA LYS A 480 -25.89 19.33 11.21
C LYS A 480 -24.55 19.67 11.87
N MET A 481 -24.44 19.55 13.20
CA MET A 481 -23.17 19.76 13.91
C MET A 481 -22.29 18.49 13.97
N LYS A 482 -22.85 17.30 13.77
CA LYS A 482 -22.08 16.04 13.72
C LYS A 482 -21.40 15.81 12.36
N GLU A 483 -21.85 16.45 11.29
CA GLU A 483 -21.20 16.39 9.96
C GLU A 483 -19.92 17.24 9.83
N ALA A 484 -19.60 18.09 10.82
CA ALA A 484 -18.46 19.02 10.76
C ALA A 484 -17.34 18.72 11.76
N SER A 485 -17.18 17.47 12.20
CA SER A 485 -15.92 17.02 12.80
C SER A 485 -15.05 16.44 11.69
N ILE A 486 -14.13 17.23 11.14
CA ILE A 486 -13.00 16.70 10.34
C ILE A 486 -12.42 15.56 11.15
N SER A 487 -12.56 14.32 10.66
CA SER A 487 -12.10 13.15 11.40
C SER A 487 -10.64 13.37 11.80
N GLU A 488 -10.31 13.11 13.06
CA GLU A 488 -8.93 13.12 13.55
C GLU A 488 -8.01 12.26 12.66
N THR A 489 -8.57 11.30 11.91
CA THR A 489 -7.84 10.53 10.90
C THR A 489 -7.34 11.37 9.72
N VAL A 490 -8.10 12.35 9.23
CA VAL A 490 -7.68 13.24 8.12
C VAL A 490 -6.65 14.24 8.60
N ARG A 491 -6.83 14.78 9.82
CA ARG A 491 -5.86 15.69 10.44
C ARG A 491 -4.47 15.06 10.61
N ARG A 492 -4.39 13.77 10.94
CA ARG A 492 -3.13 13.02 11.07
C ARG A 492 -2.31 12.93 9.78
N ASP A 493 -2.93 13.11 8.62
CA ASP A 493 -2.19 13.12 7.36
C ASP A 493 -1.38 14.41 7.18
N PHE A 494 -1.55 15.42 8.05
CA PHE A 494 -0.84 16.70 7.98
C PHE A 494 0.03 16.92 9.22
N PRO A 495 1.22 16.30 9.34
CA PRO A 495 2.04 16.42 10.54
C PRO A 495 2.33 17.86 10.99
N ILE A 496 2.42 18.79 10.03
CA ILE A 496 2.73 20.21 10.28
C ILE A 496 1.66 20.94 11.12
N ILE A 497 0.41 20.47 11.17
CA ILE A 497 -0.65 21.14 11.96
C ILE A 497 -0.56 20.86 13.46
N HIS A 498 0.29 19.91 13.88
CA HIS A 498 0.49 19.65 15.31
C HIS A 498 1.06 20.86 16.06
N ASP A 499 1.81 21.71 15.36
CA ASP A 499 2.55 22.83 15.94
C ASP A 499 1.94 24.20 15.59
N CYS A 500 0.84 24.24 14.84
CA CYS A 500 0.21 25.52 14.45
C CYS A 500 -1.29 25.42 14.15
N ILE A 501 -1.99 26.54 14.38
CA ILE A 501 -3.34 26.76 13.84
C ILE A 501 -3.18 27.42 12.48
N TYR A 502 -3.38 26.66 11.40
CA TYR A 502 -3.20 27.12 10.03
C TYR A 502 -4.54 27.53 9.41
N LEU A 503 -4.75 28.84 9.21
CA LEU A 503 -5.98 29.43 8.64
C LEU A 503 -5.73 30.14 7.29
N ASP A 504 -4.71 29.70 6.54
CA ASP A 504 -4.28 30.33 5.28
C ASP A 504 -4.33 29.35 4.08
N THR A 505 -5.17 28.31 4.17
CA THR A 505 -5.32 27.27 3.13
C THR A 505 -5.74 27.82 1.77
N ALA A 506 -6.47 28.95 1.74
CA ALA A 506 -6.87 29.62 0.51
C ALA A 506 -5.67 30.19 -0.29
N SER A 507 -4.54 30.49 0.38
CA SER A 507 -3.28 30.85 -0.28
C SER A 507 -2.58 29.60 -0.79
N ILE A 508 -2.24 28.70 0.14
CA ILE A 508 -1.57 27.44 -0.15
C ILE A 508 -2.07 26.38 0.83
N SER A 509 -2.39 25.21 0.30
CA SER A 509 -2.77 24.09 1.15
C SER A 509 -1.54 23.36 1.68
N LEU A 510 -1.67 22.79 2.87
CA LEU A 510 -0.66 21.88 3.40
C LEU A 510 -0.66 20.59 2.57
N SER A 511 0.49 19.93 2.46
CA SER A 511 0.58 18.64 1.76
C SER A 511 0.35 17.49 2.74
N PRO A 512 -0.59 16.57 2.45
CA PRO A 512 -0.78 15.39 3.27
C PRO A 512 0.30 14.35 2.97
N GLU A 513 0.56 13.48 3.93
CA GLU A 513 1.59 12.44 3.89
C GLU A 513 1.53 11.56 2.63
N PRO A 514 0.34 11.15 2.10
CA PRO A 514 0.26 10.42 0.83
C PRO A 514 0.82 11.19 -0.39
N VAL A 515 0.69 12.52 -0.43
CA VAL A 515 1.22 13.35 -1.51
C VAL A 515 2.74 13.44 -1.41
N VAL A 516 3.26 13.68 -0.20
CA VAL A 516 4.71 13.69 0.07
C VAL A 516 5.33 12.35 -0.33
N ASN A 517 4.69 11.25 0.06
CA ASN A 517 5.12 9.90 -0.28
C ASN A 517 5.13 9.62 -1.77
N ALA A 518 4.12 10.09 -2.53
CA ALA A 518 4.09 9.89 -3.98
C ALA A 518 5.26 10.60 -4.70
N VAL A 519 5.63 11.81 -4.25
CA VAL A 519 6.81 12.52 -4.78
C VAL A 519 8.09 11.76 -4.45
N VAL A 520 8.24 11.32 -3.19
CA VAL A 520 9.39 10.51 -2.75
C VAL A 520 9.47 9.18 -3.51
N GLU A 521 8.33 8.53 -3.76
CA GLU A 521 8.24 7.27 -4.51
C GLU A 521 8.71 7.47 -5.96
N PHE A 522 8.24 8.51 -6.66
CA PHE A 522 8.71 8.83 -8.01
C PHE A 522 10.22 9.00 -8.04
N GLU A 523 10.75 9.84 -7.16
CA GLU A 523 12.19 10.15 -7.08
C GLU A 523 13.05 8.91 -6.84
N HIS A 524 12.61 7.98 -5.98
CA HIS A 524 13.41 6.82 -5.61
C HIS A 524 13.16 5.56 -6.45
N ARG A 525 11.96 5.37 -6.99
CA ARG A 525 11.55 4.07 -7.54
C ARG A 525 11.52 4.01 -9.06
N TYR A 526 11.20 5.12 -9.72
CA TYR A 526 10.99 5.13 -11.16
C TYR A 526 11.23 6.49 -11.82
N ARG A 527 12.08 7.35 -11.23
CA ARG A 527 12.47 8.63 -11.83
C ARG A 527 13.08 8.38 -13.19
N SER A 528 12.35 8.78 -14.22
CA SER A 528 12.76 8.64 -15.60
C SER A 528 12.02 9.67 -16.46
N ASN A 529 12.44 9.80 -17.71
CA ASN A 529 11.69 10.56 -18.70
C ASN A 529 10.31 9.90 -18.93
N VAL A 530 9.32 10.71 -19.29
CA VAL A 530 7.99 10.23 -19.70
C VAL A 530 7.93 10.19 -21.22
N GLY A 531 7.36 9.12 -21.79
CA GLY A 531 7.06 8.99 -23.22
C GLY A 531 8.25 8.80 -24.16
N ARG A 532 9.50 8.74 -23.68
CA ARG A 532 10.72 8.74 -24.53
C ARG A 532 11.69 7.59 -24.29
N GLY A 533 11.23 6.49 -23.72
CA GLY A 533 12.07 5.36 -23.37
C GLY A 533 11.28 4.06 -23.27
N ILE A 534 11.93 2.94 -23.59
CA ILE A 534 11.30 1.62 -23.62
C ILE A 534 11.64 0.77 -22.38
N HIS A 535 12.50 1.26 -21.49
CA HIS A 535 12.88 0.53 -20.29
C HIS A 535 11.83 0.68 -19.18
N ARG A 536 11.84 -0.29 -18.25
CA ARG A 536 10.85 -0.44 -17.17
C ARG A 536 10.51 0.86 -16.43
N PHE A 537 11.49 1.65 -16.01
CA PHE A 537 11.23 2.89 -15.27
C PHE A 537 10.50 3.95 -16.09
N THR A 538 10.84 4.12 -17.37
CA THR A 538 10.09 5.03 -18.26
C THR A 538 8.67 4.53 -18.49
N GLN A 539 8.45 3.22 -18.60
CA GLN A 539 7.10 2.67 -18.71
C GLN A 539 6.26 2.96 -17.46
N ILE A 540 6.82 2.74 -16.26
CA ILE A 540 6.13 3.04 -15.00
C ILE A 540 5.87 4.55 -14.86
N ALA A 541 6.88 5.39 -15.09
CA ALA A 541 6.74 6.84 -15.01
C ALA A 541 5.68 7.36 -15.99
N SER A 542 5.69 6.87 -17.24
CA SER A 542 4.70 7.24 -18.26
C SER A 542 3.30 6.80 -17.87
N GLN A 543 3.15 5.56 -17.39
CA GLN A 543 1.85 5.07 -16.93
C GLN A 543 1.33 5.90 -15.75
N ARG A 544 2.17 6.21 -14.75
CA ARG A 544 1.78 7.04 -13.59
C ARG A 544 1.38 8.46 -14.01
N TYR A 545 2.12 9.04 -14.96
CA TYR A 545 1.84 10.36 -15.53
C TYR A 545 0.48 10.40 -16.25
N TRP A 546 0.19 9.43 -17.12
CA TRP A 546 -1.09 9.36 -17.83
C TRP A 546 -2.27 9.01 -16.92
N HIS A 547 -2.07 8.11 -15.95
CA HIS A 547 -3.07 7.87 -14.90
C HIS A 547 -3.39 9.14 -14.10
N ALA A 548 -2.42 10.04 -13.90
CA ALA A 548 -2.69 11.32 -13.25
C ALA A 548 -3.58 12.22 -14.12
N HIS A 549 -3.36 12.25 -15.44
CA HIS A 549 -4.24 12.97 -16.38
C HIS A 549 -5.67 12.46 -16.32
N GLU A 550 -5.85 11.14 -16.38
CA GLU A 550 -7.17 10.49 -16.30
C GLU A 550 -7.87 10.73 -14.95
N LYS A 551 -7.12 10.75 -13.85
CA LYS A 551 -7.67 11.04 -12.52
C LYS A 551 -8.14 12.49 -12.43
N VAL A 552 -7.34 13.42 -12.93
CA VAL A 552 -7.69 14.85 -12.94
C VAL A 552 -8.90 15.10 -13.83
N ALA A 553 -8.93 14.53 -15.04
CA ALA A 553 -10.07 14.65 -15.95
C ALA A 553 -11.37 14.14 -15.30
N ARG A 554 -11.33 12.93 -14.69
CA ARG A 554 -12.48 12.38 -13.94
C ARG A 554 -12.88 13.23 -12.74
N PHE A 555 -11.91 13.82 -12.04
CA PHE A 555 -12.17 14.64 -10.85
C PHE A 555 -13.06 15.85 -11.16
N ILE A 556 -12.94 16.38 -12.39
CA ILE A 556 -13.73 17.52 -12.85
C ILE A 556 -14.86 17.13 -13.84
N CYS A 557 -15.11 15.84 -14.03
CA CYS A 557 -16.04 15.30 -15.04
C CYS A 557 -15.76 15.80 -16.48
N GLY A 558 -14.48 15.87 -16.85
CA GLY A 558 -13.98 16.43 -18.12
C GLY A 558 -13.30 15.41 -19.03
N GLU A 559 -13.67 14.12 -18.99
CA GLU A 559 -13.00 13.05 -19.74
C GLU A 559 -13.06 13.20 -21.26
N GLU A 560 -13.98 14.02 -21.77
CA GLU A 560 -14.14 14.32 -23.21
C GLU A 560 -13.16 15.39 -23.73
N GLY A 561 -12.51 16.12 -22.83
CA GLY A 561 -11.57 17.20 -23.18
C GLY A 561 -10.11 16.79 -23.05
N THR A 562 -9.22 17.76 -23.27
CA THR A 562 -7.77 17.63 -23.13
C THR A 562 -7.32 18.22 -21.80
N THR A 563 -6.71 17.39 -20.96
CA THR A 563 -6.06 17.83 -19.72
C THR A 563 -4.59 18.14 -19.99
N VAL A 564 -4.14 19.34 -19.62
CA VAL A 564 -2.76 19.80 -19.75
C VAL A 564 -2.24 20.16 -18.36
N PHE A 565 -1.09 19.58 -17.97
CA PHE A 565 -0.40 19.98 -16.75
C PHE A 565 0.45 21.22 -16.97
N THR A 566 0.28 22.18 -16.07
CA THR A 566 1.00 23.46 -16.03
C THR A 566 1.67 23.62 -14.65
N LYS A 567 2.35 24.73 -14.41
CA LYS A 567 2.97 25.06 -13.12
C LYS A 567 1.96 25.57 -12.10
N ASN A 568 0.86 26.18 -12.57
CA ASN A 568 -0.20 26.79 -11.76
C ASN A 568 -1.31 27.36 -12.67
N THR A 569 -2.40 27.84 -12.06
CA THR A 569 -3.51 28.55 -12.74
C THR A 569 -3.01 29.73 -13.58
N THR A 570 -2.01 30.47 -13.10
CA THR A 570 -1.48 31.64 -13.82
C THR A 570 -0.87 31.24 -15.16
N GLU A 571 -0.08 30.17 -15.21
CA GLU A 571 0.46 29.65 -16.46
C GLU A 571 -0.66 29.11 -17.36
N SER A 572 -1.64 28.39 -16.81
CA SER A 572 -2.81 27.91 -17.56
C SER A 572 -3.56 29.06 -18.27
N ILE A 573 -3.84 30.15 -17.56
CA ILE A 573 -4.55 31.31 -18.12
C ILE A 573 -3.69 32.02 -19.17
N ASN A 574 -2.38 32.19 -18.89
CA ASN A 574 -1.48 32.79 -19.88
C ASN A 574 -1.36 31.94 -21.15
N MET A 575 -1.37 30.61 -21.01
CA MET A 575 -1.39 29.69 -22.16
C MET A 575 -2.61 29.92 -23.04
N VAL A 576 -3.79 30.12 -22.45
CA VAL A 576 -4.99 30.48 -23.21
C VAL A 576 -4.87 31.87 -23.81
N ALA A 577 -4.45 32.87 -23.03
CA ALA A 577 -4.32 34.25 -23.48
C ALA A 577 -3.37 34.41 -24.66
N ARG A 578 -2.23 33.72 -24.65
CA ARG A 578 -1.23 33.80 -25.72
C ARG A 578 -1.45 32.79 -26.85
N GLY A 579 -2.08 31.66 -26.56
CA GLY A 579 -2.30 30.59 -27.53
C GLY A 579 -3.57 30.75 -28.35
N LEU A 580 -4.57 31.49 -27.87
CA LEU A 580 -5.77 31.78 -28.64
C LEU A 580 -5.45 32.80 -29.77
N ALA A 581 -5.94 32.55 -30.98
CA ALA A 581 -5.62 33.39 -32.14
C ALA A 581 -6.44 34.69 -32.13
N TRP A 582 -5.91 35.78 -31.54
CA TRP A 582 -6.57 37.09 -31.46
C TRP A 582 -6.48 37.90 -32.76
N LYS A 583 -7.46 38.78 -32.97
CA LYS A 583 -7.46 39.82 -34.01
C LYS A 583 -7.75 41.18 -33.35
N PRO A 584 -7.17 42.29 -33.87
CA PRO A 584 -7.58 43.62 -33.45
C PRO A 584 -9.09 43.79 -33.56
N GLY A 585 -9.73 44.28 -32.49
CA GLY A 585 -11.18 44.40 -32.37
C GLY A 585 -11.88 43.22 -31.68
N ASP A 586 -11.20 42.09 -31.48
CA ASP A 586 -11.72 41.02 -30.62
C ASP A 586 -11.93 41.54 -29.18
N ARG A 587 -12.87 40.95 -28.45
CA ARG A 587 -13.24 41.41 -27.11
C ARG A 587 -13.23 40.29 -26.07
N ILE A 588 -12.85 40.65 -24.85
CA ILE A 588 -12.88 39.81 -23.65
C ILE A 588 -13.80 40.44 -22.61
N ILE A 589 -14.63 39.63 -21.97
CA ILE A 589 -15.42 40.03 -20.81
C ILE A 589 -14.84 39.35 -19.57
N THR A 590 -14.65 40.13 -18.51
CA THR A 590 -14.13 39.69 -17.21
C THR A 590 -14.92 40.35 -16.09
N THR A 591 -14.67 40.00 -14.82
CA THR A 591 -15.35 40.63 -13.67
C THR A 591 -14.41 41.45 -12.79
N ILE A 592 -14.97 42.28 -11.91
CA ILE A 592 -14.21 42.95 -10.85
C ILE A 592 -13.70 42.00 -9.75
N LEU A 593 -14.22 40.76 -9.71
CA LEU A 593 -13.86 39.74 -8.71
C LEU A 593 -12.63 38.91 -9.08
N GLU A 594 -12.03 39.16 -10.24
CA GLU A 594 -10.92 38.35 -10.72
C GLU A 594 -9.66 38.52 -9.88
N HIS A 595 -9.01 37.38 -9.60
CA HIS A 595 -7.63 37.39 -9.15
C HIS A 595 -6.74 37.97 -10.26
N HIS A 596 -5.61 38.61 -9.91
CA HIS A 596 -4.73 39.25 -10.89
C HIS A 596 -4.25 38.30 -12.00
N SER A 597 -4.12 36.99 -11.71
CA SER A 597 -3.78 35.98 -12.72
C SER A 597 -4.84 35.82 -13.81
N ASN A 598 -6.10 36.17 -13.54
CA ASN A 598 -7.20 36.15 -14.49
C ASN A 598 -7.63 37.56 -14.93
N LEU A 599 -6.75 38.56 -14.79
CA LEU A 599 -6.99 39.93 -15.27
C LEU A 599 -5.82 40.47 -16.09
N LEU A 600 -4.60 40.38 -15.55
CA LEU A 600 -3.41 40.94 -16.17
C LEU A 600 -3.05 40.33 -17.53
N PRO A 601 -3.21 39.01 -17.77
CA PRO A 601 -2.95 38.44 -19.10
C PRO A 601 -3.85 39.05 -20.18
N TRP A 602 -5.11 39.32 -19.83
CA TRP A 602 -6.05 39.96 -20.74
C TRP A 602 -5.64 41.41 -20.99
N ARG A 603 -5.33 42.18 -19.94
CA ARG A 603 -4.84 43.57 -20.05
C ARG A 603 -3.64 43.71 -20.97
N ALA A 604 -2.74 42.74 -20.96
CA ALA A 604 -1.58 42.75 -21.86
C ALA A 604 -1.97 42.69 -23.35
N LEU A 605 -3.10 42.08 -23.70
CA LEU A 605 -3.61 41.98 -25.07
C LEU A 605 -4.24 43.28 -25.58
N GLU A 606 -4.50 44.27 -24.71
CA GLU A 606 -4.97 45.60 -25.15
C GLU A 606 -3.95 46.26 -26.10
N ALA A 607 -2.65 46.01 -25.89
CA ALA A 607 -1.58 46.46 -26.78
C ALA A 607 -1.63 45.81 -28.18
N GLU A 608 -2.31 44.67 -28.31
CA GLU A 608 -2.53 43.93 -29.56
C GLU A 608 -3.91 44.25 -30.18
N GLY A 609 -4.64 45.22 -29.60
CA GLY A 609 -5.94 45.68 -30.10
C GLY A 609 -7.14 44.87 -29.61
N VAL A 610 -6.98 44.04 -28.58
CA VAL A 610 -8.10 43.31 -27.94
C VAL A 610 -8.78 44.21 -26.91
N GLY A 611 -10.10 44.38 -27.01
CA GLY A 611 -10.88 45.16 -26.06
C GLY A 611 -11.25 44.36 -24.81
N ILE A 612 -11.27 45.02 -23.64
CA ILE A 612 -11.65 44.38 -22.37
C ILE A 612 -12.82 45.11 -21.74
N THR A 613 -13.81 44.32 -21.33
CA THR A 613 -14.98 44.80 -20.58
C THR A 613 -14.98 44.15 -19.20
N VAL A 614 -15.04 44.96 -18.15
CA VAL A 614 -15.10 44.49 -16.75
C VAL A 614 -16.52 44.66 -16.24
N ILE A 615 -17.19 43.56 -15.91
CA ILE A 615 -18.52 43.54 -15.31
C ILE A 615 -18.39 43.73 -13.80
N GLY A 616 -19.21 44.63 -13.27
CA GLY A 616 -19.30 44.90 -11.84
C GLY A 616 -20.08 43.82 -11.08
N ILE A 617 -20.23 44.04 -9.78
CA ILE A 617 -21.11 43.26 -8.92
C ILE A 617 -22.14 44.18 -8.28
N GLN A 618 -23.26 43.61 -7.88
CA GLN A 618 -24.29 44.30 -7.14
C GLN A 618 -23.87 44.50 -5.66
N PRO A 619 -24.55 45.37 -4.89
CA PRO A 619 -24.25 45.61 -3.48
C PRO A 619 -24.34 44.36 -2.57
N ASP A 620 -25.06 43.31 -3.01
CA ASP A 620 -25.15 42.02 -2.33
C ASP A 620 -24.03 41.03 -2.76
N TYR A 621 -23.03 41.54 -3.48
CA TYR A 621 -21.90 40.82 -4.05
C TYR A 621 -22.25 39.80 -5.15
N THR A 622 -23.48 39.80 -5.65
CA THR A 622 -23.85 38.98 -6.81
C THR A 622 -23.34 39.60 -8.11
N LEU A 623 -23.07 38.77 -9.12
CA LEU A 623 -22.71 39.26 -10.45
C LEU A 623 -23.91 39.93 -11.11
N ASP A 624 -23.68 41.06 -11.77
CA ASP A 624 -24.64 41.63 -12.71
C ASP A 624 -24.72 40.77 -13.99
N LEU A 625 -25.56 39.73 -13.93
CA LEU A 625 -25.77 38.79 -15.03
C LEU A 625 -26.40 39.44 -16.26
N GLU A 626 -27.27 40.43 -16.07
CA GLU A 626 -27.91 41.15 -17.17
C GLU A 626 -26.88 41.96 -17.96
N ALA A 627 -26.00 42.69 -17.27
CA ALA A 627 -24.90 43.40 -17.90
C ALA A 627 -23.92 42.45 -18.61
N LEU A 628 -23.62 41.28 -18.01
CA LEU A 628 -22.79 40.26 -18.65
C LEU A 628 -23.44 39.74 -19.93
N GLU A 629 -24.72 39.37 -19.89
CA GLU A 629 -25.44 38.88 -21.07
C GLU A 629 -25.51 39.95 -22.17
N GLU A 630 -25.70 41.22 -21.80
CA GLU A 630 -25.69 42.31 -22.76
C GLU A 630 -24.36 42.44 -23.49
N GLU A 631 -23.26 42.36 -22.77
CA GLU A 631 -21.93 42.47 -23.36
C GLU A 631 -21.57 41.25 -24.20
N VAL A 632 -21.96 40.04 -23.77
CA VAL A 632 -21.80 38.82 -24.57
C VAL A 632 -22.55 38.94 -25.89
N ARG A 633 -23.80 39.42 -25.85
CA ARG A 633 -24.64 39.65 -27.02
C ARG A 633 -24.06 40.69 -28.00
N ARG A 634 -23.25 41.63 -27.51
CA ARG A 634 -22.52 42.61 -28.36
C ARG A 634 -21.32 42.00 -29.11
N GLY A 635 -21.03 40.72 -28.92
CA GLY A 635 -20.01 39.98 -29.66
C GLY A 635 -18.66 39.93 -28.95
N ALA A 636 -18.60 39.21 -27.83
CA ALA A 636 -17.33 38.86 -27.19
C ALA A 636 -16.76 37.55 -27.75
N LYS A 637 -15.44 37.44 -27.76
CA LYS A 637 -14.76 36.20 -28.15
C LYS A 637 -14.59 35.26 -26.97
N LEU A 638 -14.30 35.82 -25.79
CA LEU A 638 -14.04 35.07 -24.56
C LEU A 638 -14.68 35.78 -23.36
N VAL A 639 -15.33 35.00 -22.52
CA VAL A 639 -15.68 35.37 -21.14
C VAL A 639 -14.70 34.64 -20.22
N ALA A 640 -13.97 35.37 -19.39
CA ALA A 640 -13.01 34.83 -18.44
C ALA A 640 -13.42 35.23 -17.02
N ILE A 641 -13.80 34.24 -16.19
CA ILE A 641 -14.37 34.50 -14.87
C ILE A 641 -13.82 33.56 -13.80
N THR A 642 -13.76 34.03 -12.56
CA THR A 642 -13.55 33.17 -11.40
C THR A 642 -14.82 32.41 -11.05
N HIS A 643 -14.69 31.14 -10.65
CA HIS A 643 -15.82 30.37 -10.10
C HIS A 643 -16.04 30.70 -8.62
N ALA A 644 -14.95 30.95 -7.87
CA ALA A 644 -15.01 31.32 -6.46
C ALA A 644 -13.94 32.37 -6.14
N SER A 645 -14.37 33.53 -5.61
CA SER A 645 -13.45 34.61 -5.26
C SER A 645 -12.51 34.21 -4.12
N ASN A 646 -11.21 34.43 -4.30
CA ASN A 646 -10.22 34.17 -3.24
C ASN A 646 -10.25 35.20 -2.10
N ALA A 647 -10.86 36.37 -2.32
CA ALA A 647 -10.89 37.45 -1.33
C ALA A 647 -12.15 37.36 -0.46
N ILE A 648 -13.33 37.23 -1.08
CA ILE A 648 -14.63 37.31 -0.40
C ILE A 648 -15.43 36.01 -0.42
N GLY A 649 -14.93 34.96 -1.09
CA GLY A 649 -15.56 33.63 -1.11
C GLY A 649 -16.85 33.51 -1.93
N VAL A 650 -17.26 34.57 -2.64
CA VAL A 650 -18.44 34.56 -3.51
C VAL A 650 -18.30 33.48 -4.58
N ILE A 651 -19.35 32.66 -4.72
CA ILE A 651 -19.47 31.61 -5.74
C ILE A 651 -20.26 32.19 -6.91
N MET A 652 -19.67 32.15 -8.10
CA MET A 652 -20.25 32.72 -9.30
C MET A 652 -21.25 31.75 -9.96
N PRO A 653 -22.35 32.25 -10.57
CA PRO A 653 -23.36 31.44 -11.25
C PRO A 653 -22.84 30.94 -12.61
N VAL A 654 -21.84 30.07 -12.58
CA VAL A 654 -21.07 29.65 -13.76
C VAL A 654 -21.88 28.82 -14.76
N LYS A 655 -22.97 28.16 -14.32
CA LYS A 655 -23.84 27.39 -15.22
C LYS A 655 -24.67 28.32 -16.09
N GLU A 656 -25.28 29.32 -15.46
CA GLU A 656 -26.04 30.37 -16.11
C GLU A 656 -25.16 31.14 -17.10
N ILE A 657 -23.92 31.46 -16.70
CA ILE A 657 -22.95 32.11 -17.59
C ILE A 657 -22.55 31.19 -18.74
N GLY A 658 -22.36 29.88 -18.50
CA GLY A 658 -22.11 28.88 -19.53
C GLY A 658 -23.24 28.77 -20.56
N GLU A 659 -24.49 28.82 -20.11
CA GLU A 659 -25.67 28.85 -20.98
C GLU A 659 -25.70 30.11 -21.84
N ILE A 660 -25.41 31.28 -21.26
CA ILE A 660 -25.30 32.55 -21.99
C ILE A 660 -24.19 32.48 -23.05
N CYS A 661 -22.99 32.04 -22.68
CA CYS A 661 -21.85 31.93 -23.60
C CYS A 661 -22.17 30.99 -24.77
N ARG A 662 -22.78 29.83 -24.48
CA ARG A 662 -23.19 28.86 -25.49
C ARG A 662 -24.25 29.45 -26.45
N ARG A 663 -25.22 30.20 -25.93
CA ARG A 663 -26.29 30.85 -26.72
C ARG A 663 -25.74 31.80 -27.79
N TYR A 664 -24.65 32.49 -27.48
CA TYR A 664 -24.03 33.49 -28.36
C TYR A 664 -22.68 33.03 -28.95
N ASN A 665 -22.36 31.74 -28.90
CA ASN A 665 -21.13 31.15 -29.43
C ASN A 665 -19.85 31.86 -28.95
N THR A 666 -19.81 32.21 -27.66
CA THR A 666 -18.67 32.84 -26.98
C THR A 666 -17.93 31.80 -26.16
N LEU A 667 -16.60 31.83 -26.19
CA LEU A 667 -15.80 30.90 -25.38
C LEU A 667 -15.88 31.27 -23.89
N LEU A 668 -15.81 30.28 -23.02
CA LEU A 668 -15.84 30.46 -21.57
C LEU A 668 -14.60 29.85 -20.90
N LEU A 669 -13.84 30.69 -20.20
CA LEU A 669 -12.76 30.30 -19.30
C LEU A 669 -13.19 30.47 -17.85
N ILE A 670 -13.01 29.40 -17.08
CA ILE A 670 -13.24 29.37 -15.63
C ILE A 670 -11.90 29.30 -14.88
N ASP A 671 -11.61 30.31 -14.07
CA ASP A 671 -10.62 30.22 -13.00
C ASP A 671 -11.28 29.48 -11.81
N ALA A 672 -10.88 28.22 -11.64
CA ALA A 672 -11.41 27.31 -10.65
C ALA A 672 -10.42 27.10 -9.48
N ALA A 673 -9.45 27.99 -9.30
CA ALA A 673 -8.37 27.84 -8.32
C ALA A 673 -8.88 27.69 -6.87
N GLN A 674 -10.01 28.31 -6.52
CA GLN A 674 -10.64 28.20 -5.20
C GLN A 674 -11.85 27.27 -5.18
N SER A 675 -12.51 27.01 -6.30
CA SER A 675 -13.68 26.12 -6.30
C SER A 675 -13.28 24.65 -6.27
N VAL A 676 -12.31 24.23 -7.07
CA VAL A 676 -11.86 22.82 -7.16
C VAL A 676 -11.43 22.22 -5.80
N PRO A 677 -10.72 22.93 -4.91
CA PRO A 677 -10.39 22.42 -3.57
C PRO A 677 -11.58 22.33 -2.60
N HIS A 678 -12.66 23.07 -2.83
CA HIS A 678 -13.71 23.32 -1.84
C HIS A 678 -15.09 22.76 -2.22
N MET A 679 -15.32 22.47 -3.50
CA MET A 679 -16.57 21.92 -3.99
C MET A 679 -16.34 21.02 -5.21
N ALA A 680 -17.28 20.10 -5.47
CA ALA A 680 -17.26 19.33 -6.70
C ALA A 680 -17.50 20.26 -7.91
N VAL A 681 -16.59 20.23 -8.88
CA VAL A 681 -16.68 21.02 -10.11
C VAL A 681 -16.94 20.06 -11.26
N ASN A 682 -17.96 20.32 -12.07
CA ASN A 682 -18.30 19.52 -13.23
C ASN A 682 -18.25 20.40 -14.49
N VAL A 683 -17.18 20.27 -15.28
CA VAL A 683 -16.97 21.13 -16.46
C VAL A 683 -18.00 20.88 -17.57
N ARG A 684 -18.57 19.68 -17.66
CA ARG A 684 -19.65 19.36 -18.60
C ARG A 684 -20.93 20.12 -18.26
N ASP A 685 -21.29 20.11 -16.97
CA ASP A 685 -22.46 20.79 -16.43
C ASP A 685 -22.33 22.32 -16.52
N ILE A 686 -21.14 22.85 -16.22
CA ILE A 686 -20.84 24.27 -16.40
C ILE A 686 -20.88 24.65 -17.89
N GLY A 687 -20.43 23.77 -18.78
CA GLY A 687 -20.37 24.08 -20.20
C GLY A 687 -19.26 25.07 -20.55
N CYS A 688 -18.14 25.08 -19.81
CA CYS A 688 -16.98 25.90 -20.14
C CYS A 688 -16.05 25.25 -21.18
N ASP A 689 -15.28 26.07 -21.87
CA ASP A 689 -14.30 25.63 -22.87
C ASP A 689 -12.90 25.50 -22.27
N PHE A 690 -12.61 26.28 -21.23
CA PHE A 690 -11.37 26.22 -20.46
C PHE A 690 -11.66 26.17 -18.95
N CYS A 691 -10.96 25.31 -18.22
CA CYS A 691 -10.98 25.27 -16.76
C CYS A 691 -9.56 25.24 -16.22
N CYS A 692 -9.20 26.24 -15.39
CA CYS A 692 -7.84 26.44 -14.90
C CYS A 692 -7.81 26.35 -13.37
N PHE A 693 -6.91 25.56 -12.80
CA PHE A 693 -6.74 25.49 -11.34
C PHE A 693 -5.32 25.11 -10.93
N SER A 694 -4.98 25.40 -9.67
CA SER A 694 -3.64 25.19 -9.10
C SER A 694 -3.64 24.01 -8.15
N GLY A 695 -2.68 23.10 -8.32
CA GLY A 695 -2.52 21.93 -7.46
C GLY A 695 -2.19 22.28 -6.01
N HIS A 696 -1.37 23.32 -5.79
CA HIS A 696 -0.93 23.73 -4.45
C HIS A 696 -2.05 24.28 -3.55
N LYS A 697 -3.24 24.56 -4.10
CA LYS A 697 -4.45 24.88 -3.32
C LYS A 697 -5.32 23.66 -3.02
N MET A 698 -5.04 22.53 -3.69
CA MET A 698 -5.76 21.25 -3.58
C MET A 698 -4.83 20.11 -3.13
N LEU A 699 -4.03 20.36 -2.10
CA LEU A 699 -3.15 19.39 -1.41
C LEU A 699 -1.96 18.90 -2.22
N ALA A 700 -1.76 19.35 -3.46
CA ALA A 700 -0.67 18.91 -4.33
C ALA A 700 0.61 19.74 -4.12
N PRO A 701 1.78 19.29 -4.62
CA PRO A 701 3.03 20.05 -4.53
C PRO A 701 2.96 21.39 -5.29
N THR A 702 3.83 22.32 -4.92
CA THR A 702 4.05 23.55 -5.68
C THR A 702 4.57 23.24 -7.09
N GLY A 703 4.35 24.15 -8.04
CA GLY A 703 4.71 23.94 -9.44
C GLY A 703 3.82 22.92 -10.16
N THR A 704 2.61 22.69 -9.64
CA THR A 704 1.58 21.89 -10.31
C THR A 704 0.31 22.72 -10.52
N GLY A 705 -0.24 22.62 -11.72
CA GLY A 705 -1.46 23.28 -12.16
C GLY A 705 -2.08 22.50 -13.32
N VAL A 706 -3.31 22.87 -13.64
CA VAL A 706 -4.08 22.20 -14.68
C VAL A 706 -4.71 23.26 -15.57
N LEU A 707 -4.64 23.03 -16.87
CA LEU A 707 -5.49 23.60 -17.90
C LEU A 707 -6.28 22.44 -18.49
N TRP A 708 -7.58 22.42 -18.28
CA TRP A 708 -8.47 21.55 -19.03
C TRP A 708 -9.11 22.34 -20.17
N MET A 709 -9.17 21.75 -21.35
CA MET A 709 -9.78 22.36 -22.54
C MET A 709 -10.78 21.39 -23.15
N ARG A 710 -11.97 21.87 -23.50
CA ARG A 710 -12.94 21.04 -24.23
C ARG A 710 -12.36 20.61 -25.58
N GLU A 711 -11.83 21.57 -26.33
CA GLU A 711 -11.15 21.36 -27.59
C GLU A 711 -9.76 22.02 -27.53
N PRO A 712 -8.71 21.39 -28.09
CA PRO A 712 -7.34 21.91 -28.05
C PRO A 712 -7.12 23.02 -29.11
N ILE A 713 -7.85 24.14 -28.97
CA ILE A 713 -7.89 25.22 -29.99
C ILE A 713 -6.80 26.29 -29.83
N ILE A 714 -5.87 26.13 -28.88
CA ILE A 714 -4.80 27.09 -28.60
C ILE A 714 -3.47 26.60 -29.18
N GLN A 715 -2.65 27.56 -29.64
CA GLN A 715 -1.28 27.29 -30.05
C GLN A 715 -0.36 27.09 -28.82
N PRO A 716 0.62 26.17 -28.88
CA PRO A 716 1.58 25.99 -27.79
C PRO A 716 2.42 27.25 -27.58
N MET A 717 2.48 27.74 -26.32
CA MET A 717 3.28 28.92 -25.97
C MET A 717 4.80 28.66 -26.02
N MET A 718 5.21 27.43 -25.70
CA MET A 718 6.60 27.01 -25.72
C MET A 718 6.72 25.85 -26.70
N LEU A 719 7.72 25.89 -27.58
CA LEU A 719 8.07 24.79 -28.46
C LEU A 719 9.33 24.10 -27.93
N GLY A 720 9.31 22.77 -27.89
CA GLY A 720 10.44 21.99 -27.41
C GLY A 720 10.18 20.49 -27.45
N GLY A 721 11.16 19.72 -26.99
CA GLY A 721 11.04 18.26 -26.99
C GLY A 721 9.85 17.80 -26.14
N GLY A 722 9.10 16.80 -26.64
CA GLY A 722 7.99 16.14 -25.92
C GLY A 722 6.59 16.56 -26.34
N MET A 723 6.52 17.43 -27.34
CA MET A 723 5.28 17.98 -27.91
C MET A 723 4.93 17.38 -29.29
N ILE A 724 5.80 16.52 -29.83
CA ILE A 724 5.75 16.00 -31.20
C ILE A 724 5.92 14.48 -31.18
N GLU A 725 5.14 13.77 -32.02
CA GLU A 725 5.20 12.31 -32.16
C GLU A 725 6.39 11.88 -33.05
N GLU A 726 6.66 12.63 -34.12
CA GLU A 726 7.76 12.41 -35.06
C GLU A 726 8.44 13.74 -35.41
N VAL A 727 9.70 13.69 -35.87
CA VAL A 727 10.48 14.87 -36.28
C VAL A 727 11.12 14.58 -37.62
N HIS A 728 10.94 15.47 -38.59
CA HIS A 728 11.57 15.39 -39.89
C HIS A 728 12.53 16.56 -40.11
N GLN A 729 13.30 16.52 -41.20
CA GLN A 729 14.34 17.52 -41.46
C GLN A 729 13.75 18.91 -41.79
N ASP A 730 12.48 18.95 -42.18
CA ASP A 730 11.68 20.13 -42.52
C ASP A 730 10.84 20.68 -41.35
N GLY A 731 10.85 20.02 -40.19
CA GLY A 731 10.07 20.38 -39.00
C GLY A 731 9.12 19.25 -38.62
#